data_AF-A0A452TIW5-F1
#
_entry.id   AF-A0A452TIW5-F1
#
_cell.length_a   1.000
_cell.length_b   1.000
_cell.length_c   1.000
_cell.angle_alpha   90.00
_cell.angle_beta   90.00
_cell.angle_gamma   90.00
#
_symmetry.space_group_name_H-M   'P 1'
#
loop_
_entity.id
_entity.type
_entity.pdbx_description
1 polymer ?
#
loop_
_entity_poly.entity_id
_entity_poly.type
_entity_poly.pdbx_seq_one_letter_code
_entity_poly.pdbx_strand_id
1 'polypeptide(L)'
;FPLSFHPSAPNTKPGTKTFHKSKTLGIGKAIAVLTSGGDAQGMNAAVRAVVRVGIFTGARVFFVHEGYQGLVDGGDHIREASWESVSMMLQLGGTVIGSARCKDFRDREGRLRAAHNLVKRGITNLCVIGGDGSLTGADTFRSEWSDLLSDLQKAGKITEEEATKSSYLNIVGLVGSIDNDFCGTDMTIGTDSALHRIIEIVDAITTTAQSHQRTFVLEVMGRHCGYLALVTSLSCGADWVFIPECPPDDDWEEHLCRRLSEPSPIPLMLPFPSFHPFPSRSRLNIIIVAEGAIDKNGKPITSEDIKNLVVKRLGYDTRVTVLGHVQRGGTPSAFDRILGSRMGVEAVMALLEGTPDTPACVVSLSGNQAVRLPLMECVQVVSTDLSPLLTAPSLPLSGSFMNNWEVYKLLAHVRPPVTKGSTHTVAVMNVGAPAAGMNAAVRSTVRIGLIQGNRVLVVHDGFEGLAKGQIEEAGWSYVGGWTGQGGSKLGTKRTLPKKSFEQISANITKFNIQGLVIIGGFEAYTGGLELMEGRKLFDELCIPFVVIPATVSNNVPGSDFSVGADTALNTICTVRTCDRIKQSAAGTKRRVFIIETMGGYGGYLATMAGLAAGADAAYIFEEPFTIRDLQANVEHLVQKMRTTVKRGLVLRNEKCNENYTTDFIFNLYSEEGKGIFDSRKNVLGHMQQGGSPTPFDRNFATKMGAKAMNWMSGKIKESYRNGRIFANTPDSGCVLGMLHLLPWHRIPKEQWWLKLRPILKILAKYEIDLDTSEHAHLEHISRKRSGETSI
;
A
#
# COMPACT_ATOMS: atom_id res chain seq x y z
N PHE A 1 18.58 8.97 12.50
CA PHE A 1 18.84 10.40 12.75
C PHE A 1 17.56 11.18 12.47
N PRO A 2 17.17 12.14 13.34
CA PRO A 2 15.88 12.79 13.20
C PRO A 2 15.94 13.82 12.08
N LEU A 3 15.19 13.60 11.00
CA LEU A 3 14.87 14.65 10.05
C LEU A 3 13.89 15.60 10.74
N SER A 4 14.42 16.70 11.28
CA SER A 4 13.63 17.81 11.80
C SER A 4 12.99 18.57 10.64
N PHE A 5 11.78 18.18 10.26
CA PHE A 5 10.90 19.07 9.50
C PHE A 5 10.33 20.11 10.46
N HIS A 6 10.86 21.33 10.42
CA HIS A 6 10.16 22.50 10.95
C HIS A 6 9.05 22.88 9.96
N PRO A 7 7.76 22.79 10.31
CA PRO A 7 6.77 23.60 9.64
C PRO A 7 6.96 25.02 10.18
N SER A 8 7.50 25.91 9.35
CA SER A 8 7.38 27.34 9.58
C SER A 8 5.89 27.68 9.65
N ALA A 9 5.35 27.85 10.86
CA ALA A 9 4.01 28.33 11.07
C ALA A 9 3.91 29.75 10.47
N PRO A 10 3.08 30.00 9.45
CA PRO A 10 2.70 31.36 9.15
C PRO A 10 1.79 31.82 10.28
N ASN A 11 2.28 32.78 11.04
CA ASN A 11 1.54 33.47 12.09
C ASN A 11 0.48 34.37 11.41
N THR A 12 -0.56 33.77 10.84
CA THR A 12 -1.72 34.48 10.30
C THR A 12 -2.87 34.34 11.27
N LYS A 13 -3.31 35.49 11.81
CA LYS A 13 -4.56 35.69 12.56
C LYS A 13 -5.72 34.90 11.92
N PRO A 14 -6.76 34.49 12.68
CA PRO A 14 -7.88 33.73 12.15
C PRO A 14 -8.63 34.55 11.09
N GLY A 15 -8.19 34.43 9.84
CA GLY A 15 -8.89 34.90 8.67
C GLY A 15 -10.14 34.03 8.52
N THR A 16 -11.28 34.70 8.29
CA THR A 16 -12.55 34.11 7.91
C THR A 16 -12.36 32.95 6.92
N LYS A 17 -12.66 31.72 7.36
CA LYS A 17 -12.68 30.52 6.50
C LYS A 17 -13.70 30.75 5.38
N THR A 18 -13.23 31.02 4.17
CA THR A 18 -14.06 31.08 2.97
C THR A 18 -14.43 29.66 2.54
N PHE A 19 -15.57 29.17 3.03
CA PHE A 19 -16.21 27.96 2.50
C PHE A 19 -16.72 28.27 1.09
N HIS A 20 -15.95 27.96 0.04
CA HIS A 20 -16.49 27.94 -1.31
C HIS A 20 -17.50 26.79 -1.42
N LYS A 21 -18.68 27.04 -2.00
CA LYS A 21 -19.65 25.98 -2.33
C LYS A 21 -19.04 25.08 -3.40
N SER A 22 -18.35 24.02 -2.97
CA SER A 22 -17.69 23.03 -3.84
C SER A 22 -18.61 22.46 -4.94
N LYS A 23 -19.93 22.42 -4.68
CA LYS A 23 -20.97 21.97 -5.62
C LYS A 23 -21.12 22.81 -6.90
N THR A 24 -20.55 24.02 -6.99
CA THR A 24 -20.73 24.91 -8.16
C THR A 24 -19.46 25.09 -8.99
N LEU A 25 -18.34 24.48 -8.60
CA LEU A 25 -17.03 24.64 -9.27
C LEU A 25 -17.02 24.13 -10.72
N GLY A 26 -17.84 23.13 -11.03
CA GLY A 26 -17.90 22.46 -12.32
C GLY A 26 -19.00 22.93 -13.26
N ILE A 27 -19.86 23.87 -12.84
CA ILE A 27 -21.00 24.32 -13.66
C ILE A 27 -20.49 24.91 -14.99
N GLY A 28 -20.96 24.34 -16.10
CA GLY A 28 -20.57 24.76 -17.46
C GLY A 28 -19.26 24.14 -17.96
N LYS A 29 -18.58 23.30 -17.16
CA LYS A 29 -17.39 22.55 -17.58
C LYS A 29 -17.75 21.12 -17.99
N ALA A 30 -16.98 20.57 -18.93
CA ALA A 30 -17.05 19.17 -19.32
C ALA A 30 -15.69 18.48 -19.18
N ILE A 31 -15.71 17.27 -18.61
CA ILE A 31 -14.55 16.42 -18.32
C ILE A 31 -14.68 15.12 -19.11
N ALA A 32 -13.65 14.71 -19.83
CA ALA A 32 -13.53 13.37 -20.40
C ALA A 32 -12.53 12.53 -19.61
N VAL A 33 -12.85 11.26 -19.39
CA VAL A 33 -11.94 10.28 -18.79
C VAL A 33 -11.67 9.14 -19.76
N LEU A 34 -10.40 8.79 -19.92
CA LEU A 34 -9.94 7.70 -20.78
C LEU A 34 -8.90 6.85 -20.07
N THR A 35 -8.90 5.55 -20.37
CA THR A 35 -7.81 4.64 -19.97
C THR A 35 -7.01 4.25 -21.21
N SER A 36 -5.69 4.36 -21.13
CA SER A 36 -4.79 4.08 -22.25
C SER A 36 -3.56 3.30 -21.79
N GLY A 37 -3.01 2.48 -22.68
CA GLY A 37 -1.88 1.60 -22.40
C GLY A 37 -2.31 0.23 -21.85
N GLY A 38 -1.37 -0.46 -21.19
CA GLY A 38 -1.67 -1.74 -20.54
C GLY A 38 -2.60 -1.52 -19.35
N ASP A 39 -3.60 -2.37 -19.20
CA ASP A 39 -4.53 -2.29 -18.07
C ASP A 39 -3.83 -2.63 -16.75
N ALA A 40 -4.33 -2.03 -15.67
CA ALA A 40 -3.87 -2.26 -14.31
C ALA A 40 -5.08 -2.27 -13.36
N GLN A 41 -5.06 -3.16 -12.38
CA GLN A 41 -6.15 -3.30 -11.44
C GLN A 41 -6.26 -2.03 -10.59
N GLY A 42 -7.45 -1.40 -10.56
CA GLY A 42 -7.68 -0.16 -9.82
C GLY A 42 -7.94 1.05 -10.72
N MET A 43 -7.68 0.96 -12.03
CA MET A 43 -8.08 1.99 -13.01
C MET A 43 -9.58 2.29 -12.93
N ASN A 44 -10.42 1.26 -12.76
CA ASN A 44 -11.86 1.41 -12.56
C ASN A 44 -12.24 2.24 -11.32
N ALA A 45 -11.44 2.17 -10.25
CA ALA A 45 -11.67 2.98 -9.05
C ALA A 45 -11.38 4.46 -9.32
N ALA A 46 -10.32 4.75 -10.07
CA ALA A 46 -10.00 6.10 -10.52
C ALA A 46 -11.07 6.66 -11.46
N VAL A 47 -11.48 5.90 -12.50
CA VAL A 47 -12.58 6.28 -13.41
C VAL A 47 -13.86 6.60 -12.63
N ARG A 48 -14.24 5.72 -11.67
CA ARG A 48 -15.42 5.94 -10.83
C ARG A 48 -15.33 7.23 -10.02
N ALA A 49 -14.17 7.51 -9.43
CA ALA A 49 -13.99 8.71 -8.63
C ALA A 49 -14.09 9.97 -9.49
N VAL A 50 -13.46 9.98 -10.67
CA VAL A 50 -13.53 11.10 -11.62
C VAL A 50 -14.97 11.40 -12.02
N VAL A 51 -15.75 10.36 -12.37
CA VAL A 51 -17.15 10.53 -12.75
C VAL A 51 -17.99 11.04 -11.58
N ARG A 52 -17.90 10.42 -10.40
CA ARG A 52 -18.75 10.81 -9.26
C ARG A 52 -18.44 12.21 -8.76
N VAL A 53 -17.16 12.56 -8.65
CA VAL A 53 -16.76 13.88 -8.18
C VAL A 53 -17.05 14.94 -9.24
N GLY A 54 -16.84 14.66 -10.52
CA GLY A 54 -17.20 15.59 -11.60
C GLY A 54 -18.70 15.90 -11.64
N ILE A 55 -19.56 14.88 -11.51
CA ILE A 55 -21.02 15.09 -11.42
C ILE A 55 -21.38 15.86 -10.15
N PHE A 56 -20.72 15.56 -9.02
CA PHE A 56 -20.97 16.23 -7.74
C PHE A 56 -20.64 17.73 -7.76
N THR A 57 -19.61 18.14 -8.50
CA THR A 57 -19.22 19.55 -8.67
C THR A 57 -20.04 20.27 -9.75
N GLY A 58 -20.98 19.58 -10.41
CA GLY A 58 -21.84 20.13 -11.46
C GLY A 58 -21.27 20.07 -12.87
N ALA A 59 -20.13 19.41 -13.09
CA ALA A 59 -19.55 19.20 -14.40
C ALA A 59 -20.22 18.03 -15.16
N ARG A 60 -20.23 18.13 -16.49
CA ARG A 60 -20.62 17.00 -17.36
C ARG A 60 -19.42 16.09 -17.54
N VAL A 61 -19.57 14.78 -17.30
CA VAL A 61 -18.47 13.82 -17.43
C VAL A 61 -18.72 12.86 -18.59
N PHE A 62 -17.70 12.57 -19.37
CA PHE A 62 -17.76 11.67 -20.52
C PHE A 62 -16.75 10.52 -20.37
N PHE A 63 -17.15 9.31 -20.72
CA PHE A 63 -16.25 8.20 -21.01
C PHE A 63 -15.71 8.31 -22.42
N VAL A 64 -14.43 8.01 -22.57
CA VAL A 64 -13.82 7.72 -23.87
C VAL A 64 -13.46 6.25 -23.88
N HIS A 65 -14.16 5.49 -24.72
CA HIS A 65 -13.94 4.06 -24.86
C HIS A 65 -12.67 3.76 -25.68
N GLU A 66 -12.02 2.63 -25.41
CA GLU A 66 -10.85 2.16 -26.18
C GLU A 66 -9.67 3.16 -26.23
N GLY A 67 -9.53 3.98 -25.18
CA GLY A 67 -8.43 4.93 -25.03
C GLY A 67 -8.37 5.99 -26.14
N TYR A 68 -7.17 6.25 -26.68
CA TYR A 68 -7.00 7.23 -27.75
C TYR A 68 -7.73 6.86 -29.04
N GLN A 69 -7.97 5.57 -29.28
CA GLN A 69 -8.69 5.14 -30.48
C GLN A 69 -10.12 5.68 -30.48
N GLY A 70 -10.84 5.55 -29.36
CA GLY A 70 -12.19 6.12 -29.28
C GLY A 70 -12.22 7.64 -29.27
N LEU A 71 -11.12 8.30 -28.90
CA LEU A 71 -10.99 9.75 -29.04
C LEU A 71 -10.96 10.15 -30.53
N VAL A 72 -10.22 9.40 -31.34
CA VAL A 72 -10.09 9.59 -32.79
C VAL A 72 -11.38 9.21 -33.52
N ASP A 73 -11.97 8.06 -33.19
CA ASP A 73 -13.18 7.55 -33.85
C ASP A 73 -14.42 8.39 -33.52
N GLY A 74 -14.49 8.93 -32.30
CA GLY A 74 -15.60 9.77 -31.86
C GLY A 74 -16.94 9.03 -31.84
N GLY A 75 -18.03 9.79 -32.01
CA GLY A 75 -19.38 9.24 -32.05
C GLY A 75 -19.72 8.45 -30.78
N ASP A 76 -20.15 7.19 -30.93
CA ASP A 76 -20.55 6.33 -29.82
C ASP A 76 -19.42 5.95 -28.87
N HIS A 77 -18.16 6.20 -29.21
CA HIS A 77 -17.03 5.93 -28.32
C HIS A 77 -16.85 7.00 -27.24
N ILE A 78 -17.43 8.19 -27.42
CA ILE A 78 -17.50 9.22 -26.38
C ILE A 78 -18.92 9.22 -25.83
N ARG A 79 -19.12 8.86 -24.56
CA ARG A 79 -20.46 8.73 -23.96
C ARG A 79 -20.57 9.52 -22.67
N GLU A 80 -21.67 10.22 -22.50
CA GLU A 80 -21.92 10.94 -21.24
C GLU A 80 -22.14 9.92 -20.11
N ALA A 81 -21.41 10.11 -19.02
CA ALA A 81 -21.43 9.25 -17.85
C ALA A 81 -22.54 9.70 -16.88
N SER A 82 -23.30 8.74 -16.37
CA SER A 82 -24.26 8.98 -15.27
C SER A 82 -23.71 8.49 -13.94
N TRP A 83 -24.33 8.91 -12.84
CA TRP A 83 -23.97 8.42 -11.50
C TRP A 83 -24.06 6.89 -11.38
N GLU A 84 -25.06 6.30 -12.04
CA GLU A 84 -25.32 4.86 -12.05
C GLU A 84 -24.34 4.09 -12.94
N SER A 85 -23.81 4.73 -13.99
CA SER A 85 -22.91 4.09 -14.96
C SER A 85 -21.63 3.52 -14.33
N VAL A 86 -21.14 4.15 -13.25
CA VAL A 86 -19.93 3.71 -12.51
C VAL A 86 -20.23 2.87 -11.27
N SER A 87 -21.46 2.40 -11.13
CA SER A 87 -21.84 1.50 -10.04
C SER A 87 -21.17 0.13 -10.27
N MET A 88 -20.62 -0.49 -9.22
CA MET A 88 -19.87 -1.75 -9.29
C MET A 88 -18.53 -1.76 -10.02
N MET A 89 -18.01 -0.60 -10.40
CA MET A 89 -16.68 -0.55 -11.00
C MET A 89 -15.53 -0.84 -10.02
N LEU A 90 -15.70 -0.56 -8.72
CA LEU A 90 -14.61 -0.66 -7.72
C LEU A 90 -13.95 -2.03 -7.64
N GLN A 91 -14.73 -3.11 -7.76
CA GLN A 91 -14.23 -4.47 -7.63
C GLN A 91 -13.85 -5.13 -8.95
N LEU A 92 -14.11 -4.49 -10.08
CA LEU A 92 -13.80 -5.05 -11.40
C LEU A 92 -12.32 -4.86 -11.71
N GLY A 93 -11.69 -5.92 -12.20
CA GLY A 93 -10.35 -5.86 -12.77
C GLY A 93 -10.31 -5.16 -14.13
N GLY A 94 -9.11 -4.87 -14.62
CA GLY A 94 -8.87 -4.19 -15.89
C GLY A 94 -9.51 -2.80 -15.97
N THR A 95 -10.00 -2.44 -17.16
CA THR A 95 -10.74 -1.19 -17.41
C THR A 95 -12.08 -1.47 -18.10
N VAL A 96 -13.18 -0.98 -17.52
CA VAL A 96 -14.54 -1.12 -18.08
C VAL A 96 -14.72 -0.29 -19.35
N ILE A 97 -13.94 0.78 -19.53
CA ILE A 97 -14.01 1.63 -20.73
C ILE A 97 -13.07 1.13 -21.84
N GLY A 98 -12.31 0.06 -21.61
CA GLY A 98 -11.39 -0.49 -22.61
C GLY A 98 -10.12 0.33 -22.77
N SER A 99 -9.14 -0.24 -23.46
CA SER A 99 -7.87 0.41 -23.79
C SER A 99 -7.32 -0.23 -25.05
N ALA A 100 -7.26 0.53 -26.14
CA ALA A 100 -6.70 0.08 -27.41
C ALA A 100 -5.42 0.83 -27.75
N ARG A 101 -4.50 0.15 -28.43
CA ARG A 101 -3.33 0.80 -29.04
C ARG A 101 -3.79 1.61 -30.24
N CYS A 102 -3.60 2.92 -30.21
CA CYS A 102 -3.96 3.81 -31.31
C CYS A 102 -2.73 4.15 -32.14
N LYS A 103 -2.71 3.73 -33.42
CA LYS A 103 -1.67 4.16 -34.38
C LYS A 103 -1.98 5.54 -34.91
N ASP A 104 -3.23 5.79 -35.27
CA ASP A 104 -3.71 7.05 -35.85
C ASP A 104 -3.39 8.29 -35.00
N PHE A 105 -3.40 8.16 -33.68
CA PHE A 105 -3.10 9.29 -32.78
C PHE A 105 -1.62 9.73 -32.82
N ARG A 106 -0.72 8.89 -33.37
CA ARG A 106 0.67 9.28 -33.64
C ARG A 106 0.77 10.29 -34.78
N ASP A 107 -0.18 10.26 -35.70
CA ASP A 107 -0.24 11.19 -36.82
C ASP A 107 -1.04 12.44 -36.42
N ARG A 108 -0.63 13.60 -36.96
CA ARG A 108 -1.30 14.87 -36.70
C ARG A 108 -2.76 14.86 -37.16
N GLU A 109 -3.06 14.11 -38.22
CA GLU A 109 -4.44 13.94 -38.72
C GLU A 109 -5.36 13.24 -37.70
N GLY A 110 -4.87 12.18 -37.03
CA GLY A 110 -5.62 11.52 -35.97
C GLY A 110 -5.86 12.45 -34.77
N ARG A 111 -4.84 13.22 -34.38
CA ARG A 111 -4.99 14.24 -33.33
C ARG A 111 -5.98 15.34 -33.72
N LEU A 112 -6.00 15.76 -34.98
CA LEU A 112 -6.97 16.73 -35.50
C LEU A 112 -8.41 16.18 -35.45
N ARG A 113 -8.62 14.91 -35.79
CA ARG A 113 -9.93 14.23 -35.60
C ARG A 113 -10.34 14.17 -34.13
N ALA A 114 -9.41 13.81 -33.25
CA ALA A 114 -9.64 13.78 -31.81
C ALA A 114 -10.03 15.16 -31.24
N ALA A 115 -9.31 16.22 -31.61
CA ALA A 115 -9.62 17.59 -31.20
C ALA A 115 -11.01 18.03 -31.68
N HIS A 116 -11.36 17.74 -32.93
CA HIS A 116 -12.69 18.01 -33.46
C HIS A 116 -13.80 17.34 -32.61
N ASN A 117 -13.63 16.07 -32.25
CA ASN A 117 -14.63 15.32 -31.48
C ASN A 117 -14.82 15.88 -30.05
N LEU A 118 -13.73 16.35 -29.42
CA LEU A 118 -13.77 16.98 -28.10
C LEU A 118 -14.48 18.35 -28.15
N VAL A 119 -14.11 19.19 -29.12
CA VAL A 119 -14.68 20.55 -29.30
C VAL A 119 -16.17 20.48 -29.58
N LYS A 120 -16.62 19.56 -30.46
CA LYS A 120 -18.06 19.38 -30.76
C LYS A 120 -18.90 18.98 -29.54
N ARG A 121 -18.26 18.44 -28.50
CA ARG A 121 -18.92 18.08 -27.23
C ARG A 121 -18.68 19.09 -26.11
N GLY A 122 -17.93 20.16 -26.40
CA GLY A 122 -17.54 21.18 -25.42
C GLY A 122 -16.62 20.67 -24.33
N ILE A 123 -15.84 19.61 -24.60
CA ILE A 123 -14.93 19.00 -23.64
C ILE A 123 -13.60 19.76 -23.65
N THR A 124 -13.27 20.40 -22.53
CA THR A 124 -12.03 21.19 -22.34
C THR A 124 -11.12 20.63 -21.26
N ASN A 125 -11.55 19.56 -20.57
CA ASN A 125 -10.80 18.93 -19.48
C ASN A 125 -10.66 17.43 -19.77
N LEU A 126 -9.43 16.93 -19.79
CA LEU A 126 -9.13 15.54 -20.11
C LEU A 126 -8.36 14.87 -18.96
N CYS A 127 -8.94 13.80 -18.40
CA CYS A 127 -8.29 12.93 -17.44
C CYS A 127 -7.79 11.67 -18.15
N VAL A 128 -6.47 11.49 -18.19
CA VAL A 128 -5.83 10.32 -18.82
C VAL A 128 -5.28 9.40 -17.75
N ILE A 129 -5.76 8.16 -17.74
CA ILE A 129 -5.32 7.12 -16.80
C ILE A 129 -4.51 6.09 -17.58
N GLY A 130 -3.21 5.97 -17.29
CA GLY A 130 -2.36 5.06 -18.06
C GLY A 130 -0.90 5.08 -17.65
N GLY A 131 -0.07 4.40 -18.44
CA GLY A 131 1.38 4.41 -18.28
C GLY A 131 2.05 5.67 -18.84
N ASP A 132 3.36 5.72 -18.67
CA ASP A 132 4.27 6.77 -19.12
C ASP A 132 3.98 7.26 -20.56
N GLY A 133 3.98 6.36 -21.54
CA GLY A 133 3.77 6.74 -22.95
C GLY A 133 2.39 7.32 -23.25
N SER A 134 1.36 6.95 -22.49
CA SER A 134 0.03 7.57 -22.64
C SER A 134 0.03 8.99 -22.11
N LEU A 135 0.69 9.22 -20.97
CA LEU A 135 0.79 10.55 -20.39
C LEU A 135 1.61 11.50 -21.28
N THR A 136 2.72 11.04 -21.86
CA THR A 136 3.50 11.82 -22.85
C THR A 136 2.66 12.20 -24.08
N GLY A 137 1.86 11.26 -24.59
CA GLY A 137 0.94 11.53 -25.70
C GLY A 137 -0.12 12.57 -25.34
N ALA A 138 -0.59 12.59 -24.10
CA ALA A 138 -1.50 13.60 -23.59
C ALA A 138 -0.85 14.99 -23.59
N ASP A 139 0.37 15.12 -23.06
CA ASP A 139 1.09 16.40 -23.01
C ASP A 139 1.32 16.97 -24.41
N THR A 140 1.80 16.14 -25.35
CA THR A 140 2.00 16.55 -26.75
C THR A 140 0.68 17.05 -27.36
N PHE A 141 -0.42 16.36 -27.10
CA PHE A 141 -1.74 16.76 -27.58
C PHE A 141 -2.21 18.11 -27.01
N ARG A 142 -1.84 18.42 -25.76
CA ARG A 142 -2.11 19.72 -25.15
C ARG A 142 -1.27 20.83 -25.76
N SER A 143 0.04 20.61 -25.96
CA SER A 143 0.93 21.60 -26.56
C SER A 143 0.53 21.95 -27.99
N GLU A 144 0.07 20.96 -28.76
CA GLU A 144 -0.41 21.16 -30.13
C GLU A 144 -1.85 21.71 -30.21
N TRP A 145 -2.55 21.89 -29.08
CA TRP A 145 -3.99 22.19 -29.08
C TRP A 145 -4.36 23.47 -29.83
N SER A 146 -3.61 24.56 -29.61
CA SER A 146 -3.85 25.85 -30.28
C SER A 146 -3.70 25.73 -31.79
N ASP A 147 -2.70 24.99 -32.25
CA ASP A 147 -2.42 24.80 -33.66
C ASP A 147 -3.51 23.95 -34.32
N LEU A 148 -3.92 22.87 -33.65
CA LEU A 148 -5.00 21.99 -34.10
C LEU A 148 -6.34 22.73 -34.23
N LEU A 149 -6.66 23.64 -33.29
CA LEU A 149 -7.85 24.49 -33.38
C LEU A 149 -7.75 25.45 -34.59
N SER A 150 -6.59 26.06 -34.82
CA SER A 150 -6.40 26.96 -35.96
C SER A 150 -6.58 26.23 -37.31
N ASP A 151 -6.10 24.99 -37.39
CA ASP A 151 -6.22 24.14 -38.59
C ASP A 151 -7.68 23.71 -38.80
N LEU A 152 -8.41 23.37 -37.73
CA LEU A 152 -9.83 23.03 -37.78
C LEU A 152 -10.71 24.22 -38.18
N GLN A 153 -10.35 25.43 -37.74
CA GLN A 153 -11.06 26.66 -38.11
C GLN A 153 -10.83 27.00 -39.59
N LYS A 154 -9.57 26.92 -40.07
CA LYS A 154 -9.25 27.11 -41.51
C LYS A 154 -9.95 26.09 -42.39
N ALA A 155 -10.10 24.85 -41.93
CA ALA A 155 -10.81 23.79 -42.63
C ALA A 155 -12.35 23.92 -42.56
N GLY A 156 -12.89 24.93 -41.85
CA GLY A 156 -14.33 25.16 -41.72
C GLY A 156 -15.09 24.09 -40.92
N LYS A 157 -14.39 23.26 -40.13
CA LYS A 157 -15.02 22.16 -39.36
C LYS A 157 -15.60 22.63 -38.02
N ILE A 158 -15.07 23.72 -37.47
CA ILE A 158 -15.51 24.32 -36.19
C ILE A 158 -15.84 25.80 -36.38
N THR A 159 -16.77 26.31 -35.57
CA THR A 159 -17.09 27.75 -35.56
C THR A 159 -16.13 28.54 -34.67
N GLU A 160 -16.05 29.85 -34.87
CA GLU A 160 -15.23 30.75 -34.05
C GLU A 160 -15.67 30.76 -32.57
N GLU A 161 -16.97 30.63 -32.32
CA GLU A 161 -17.51 30.48 -30.96
C GLU A 161 -17.07 29.16 -30.29
N GLU A 162 -17.09 28.05 -31.02
CA GLU A 162 -16.65 26.73 -30.54
C GLU A 162 -15.14 26.75 -30.21
N ALA A 163 -14.34 27.39 -31.07
CA ALA A 163 -12.91 27.57 -30.86
C ALA A 163 -12.61 28.45 -29.64
N THR A 164 -13.37 29.54 -29.45
CA THR A 164 -13.18 30.44 -28.29
C THR A 164 -13.54 29.76 -26.97
N LYS A 165 -14.68 29.03 -26.95
CA LYS A 165 -15.12 28.25 -25.78
C LYS A 165 -14.14 27.14 -25.40
N SER A 166 -13.43 26.59 -26.39
CA SER A 166 -12.47 25.48 -26.21
C SER A 166 -11.02 25.93 -26.37
N SER A 167 -10.73 27.21 -26.11
CA SER A 167 -9.43 27.84 -26.40
C SER A 167 -8.22 27.17 -25.73
N TYR A 168 -8.43 26.46 -24.63
CA TYR A 168 -7.39 25.68 -23.95
C TYR A 168 -7.90 24.30 -23.57
N LEU A 169 -6.95 23.36 -23.47
CA LEU A 169 -7.17 22.01 -22.98
C LEU A 169 -6.44 21.82 -21.64
N ASN A 170 -7.19 21.49 -20.60
CA ASN A 170 -6.63 21.08 -19.32
C ASN A 170 -6.43 19.57 -19.31
N ILE A 171 -5.24 19.12 -18.93
CA ILE A 171 -4.91 17.69 -18.83
C ILE A 171 -4.44 17.37 -17.42
N VAL A 172 -5.00 16.28 -16.89
CA VAL A 172 -4.48 15.63 -15.68
C VAL A 172 -4.22 14.15 -15.98
N GLY A 173 -3.01 13.72 -15.62
CA GLY A 173 -2.58 12.34 -15.71
C GLY A 173 -2.74 11.59 -14.39
N LEU A 174 -3.18 10.33 -14.46
CA LEU A 174 -3.11 9.35 -13.39
C LEU A 174 -2.27 8.16 -13.85
N VAL A 175 -1.31 7.73 -13.03
CA VAL A 175 -0.41 6.64 -13.41
C VAL A 175 -1.02 5.29 -13.07
N GLY A 176 -1.54 4.61 -14.10
CA GLY A 176 -2.05 3.25 -14.03
C GLY A 176 -1.05 2.29 -14.68
N SER A 177 -0.25 1.62 -13.86
CA SER A 177 0.78 0.66 -14.28
C SER A 177 1.05 -0.32 -13.14
N ILE A 178 1.30 -1.58 -13.48
CA ILE A 178 1.73 -2.59 -12.49
C ILE A 178 3.25 -2.54 -12.24
N ASP A 179 4.00 -1.90 -13.14
CA ASP A 179 5.46 -1.99 -13.21
C ASP A 179 6.13 -1.08 -12.15
N ASN A 180 5.41 -0.07 -11.66
CA ASN A 180 5.90 0.99 -10.76
C ASN A 180 7.15 1.73 -11.28
N ASP A 181 7.21 1.94 -12.60
CA ASP A 181 8.33 2.50 -13.35
C ASP A 181 8.25 4.03 -13.54
N PHE A 182 7.29 4.71 -12.92
CA PHE A 182 7.08 6.15 -13.08
C PHE A 182 7.79 6.96 -11.99
N CYS A 183 8.77 7.78 -12.38
CA CYS A 183 9.48 8.65 -11.45
C CYS A 183 8.58 9.76 -10.89
N GLY A 184 8.61 9.93 -9.56
CA GLY A 184 7.84 10.97 -8.85
C GLY A 184 6.66 10.44 -8.05
N THR A 185 6.25 9.19 -8.25
CA THR A 185 5.26 8.51 -7.40
C THR A 185 5.91 7.35 -6.64
N ASP A 186 5.51 7.14 -5.39
CA ASP A 186 5.98 6.01 -4.58
C ASP A 186 5.31 4.69 -4.97
N MET A 187 4.08 4.78 -5.48
CA MET A 187 3.31 3.64 -5.95
C MET A 187 2.36 4.05 -7.08
N THR A 188 2.37 3.28 -8.17
CA THR A 188 1.40 3.40 -9.27
C THR A 188 0.16 2.55 -9.01
N ILE A 189 -0.98 2.95 -9.61
CA ILE A 189 -2.24 2.21 -9.49
C ILE A 189 -2.10 0.85 -10.17
N GLY A 190 -2.23 -0.23 -9.39
CA GLY A 190 -2.20 -1.63 -9.82
C GLY A 190 -0.97 -2.41 -9.37
N THR A 191 0.08 -1.72 -8.88
CA THR A 191 1.31 -2.38 -8.41
C THR A 191 1.04 -3.31 -7.22
N ASP A 192 0.28 -2.84 -6.22
CA ASP A 192 -0.04 -3.64 -5.05
C ASP A 192 -0.91 -4.86 -5.42
N SER A 193 -1.88 -4.67 -6.31
CA SER A 193 -2.70 -5.77 -6.85
C SER A 193 -1.88 -6.81 -7.59
N ALA A 194 -0.91 -6.39 -8.41
CA ALA A 194 0.01 -7.31 -9.09
C ALA A 194 0.85 -8.11 -8.09
N LEU A 195 1.40 -7.45 -7.06
CA LEU A 195 2.12 -8.13 -5.96
C LEU A 195 1.25 -9.16 -5.26
N HIS A 196 -0.04 -8.88 -5.04
CA HIS A 196 -0.97 -9.84 -4.47
C HIS A 196 -1.12 -11.10 -5.34
N ARG A 197 -1.17 -10.96 -6.66
CA ARG A 197 -1.23 -12.12 -7.58
C ARG A 197 0.07 -12.91 -7.56
N ILE A 198 1.21 -12.22 -7.58
CA ILE A 198 2.53 -12.86 -7.54
C ILE A 198 2.70 -13.68 -6.26
N ILE A 199 2.40 -13.10 -5.10
CA ILE A 199 2.54 -13.79 -3.81
C ILE A 199 1.58 -14.96 -3.64
N GLU A 200 0.35 -14.88 -4.17
CA GLU A 200 -0.57 -16.02 -4.17
C GLU A 200 0.02 -17.22 -4.93
N ILE A 201 0.64 -16.97 -6.08
CA ILE A 201 1.26 -18.02 -6.90
C ILE A 201 2.54 -18.53 -6.25
N VAL A 202 3.37 -17.64 -5.69
CA VAL A 202 4.59 -18.02 -4.97
C VAL A 202 4.26 -18.89 -3.74
N ASP A 203 3.25 -18.52 -2.96
CA ASP A 203 2.81 -19.31 -1.81
C ASP A 203 2.29 -20.68 -2.25
N ALA A 204 1.53 -20.76 -3.34
CA ALA A 204 1.08 -22.04 -3.92
C ALA A 204 2.26 -22.92 -4.35
N ILE A 205 3.24 -22.35 -5.06
CA ILE A 205 4.45 -23.04 -5.52
C ILE A 205 5.31 -23.50 -4.32
N THR A 206 5.39 -22.70 -3.27
CA THR A 206 6.18 -23.00 -2.07
C THR A 206 5.77 -24.34 -1.45
N THR A 207 4.48 -24.67 -1.43
CA THR A 207 3.98 -25.93 -0.85
C THR A 207 4.45 -27.18 -1.64
N THR A 208 4.40 -27.12 -2.97
CA THR A 208 4.88 -28.23 -3.83
C THR A 208 6.40 -28.31 -3.85
N ALA A 209 7.08 -27.17 -3.82
CA ALA A 209 8.52 -27.08 -3.81
C ALA A 209 9.13 -27.71 -2.54
N GLN A 210 8.54 -27.44 -1.37
CA GLN A 210 8.94 -28.08 -0.10
C GLN A 210 8.71 -29.59 -0.08
N SER A 211 7.65 -30.06 -0.77
CA SER A 211 7.29 -31.48 -0.83
C SER A 211 8.31 -32.30 -1.65
N HIS A 212 8.81 -31.73 -2.74
CA HIS A 212 9.74 -32.42 -3.66
C HIS A 212 11.20 -31.96 -3.57
N GLN A 213 11.54 -31.06 -2.64
CA GLN A 213 12.89 -30.48 -2.51
C GLN A 213 13.41 -29.86 -3.83
N ARG A 214 12.54 -29.10 -4.50
CA ARG A 214 12.79 -28.51 -5.82
C ARG A 214 13.27 -27.07 -5.74
N THR A 215 14.01 -26.66 -6.77
CA THR A 215 14.34 -25.25 -7.01
C THR A 215 13.35 -24.67 -8.01
N PHE A 216 12.81 -23.49 -7.73
CA PHE A 216 11.92 -22.79 -8.65
C PHE A 216 12.52 -21.46 -9.08
N VAL A 217 12.51 -21.23 -10.39
CA VAL A 217 12.83 -19.94 -11.02
C VAL A 217 11.51 -19.32 -11.46
N LEU A 218 11.16 -18.18 -10.86
CA LEU A 218 9.89 -17.51 -11.09
C LEU A 218 10.13 -16.20 -11.84
N GLU A 219 9.53 -16.09 -13.02
CA GLU A 219 9.63 -14.90 -13.86
C GLU A 219 8.45 -13.96 -13.61
N VAL A 220 8.77 -12.70 -13.26
CA VAL A 220 7.85 -11.65 -12.81
C VAL A 220 7.88 -10.50 -13.82
N MET A 221 6.72 -9.90 -14.08
CA MET A 221 6.62 -8.72 -14.95
C MET A 221 7.26 -7.48 -14.29
N GLY A 222 7.44 -6.42 -15.08
CA GLY A 222 7.99 -5.15 -14.60
C GLY A 222 8.62 -4.29 -15.70
N ARG A 223 8.55 -4.73 -16.96
CA ARG A 223 9.20 -4.16 -18.14
C ARG A 223 10.70 -3.99 -17.92
N HIS A 224 11.14 -2.78 -17.60
CA HIS A 224 12.53 -2.42 -17.32
C HIS A 224 12.73 -2.05 -15.84
N CYS A 225 11.74 -2.31 -15.00
CA CYS A 225 11.78 -2.10 -13.56
C CYS A 225 11.68 -3.42 -12.79
N GLY A 226 12.58 -3.61 -11.83
CA GLY A 226 12.64 -4.75 -10.93
C GLY A 226 11.85 -4.57 -9.63
N TYR A 227 11.03 -3.52 -9.48
CA TYR A 227 10.29 -3.25 -8.24
C TYR A 227 9.42 -4.45 -7.81
N LEU A 228 8.66 -5.02 -8.74
CA LEU A 228 7.83 -6.20 -8.47
C LEU A 228 8.67 -7.40 -8.02
N ALA A 229 9.78 -7.67 -8.70
CA ALA A 229 10.70 -8.76 -8.35
C ALA A 229 11.36 -8.55 -6.97
N LEU A 230 11.80 -7.34 -6.68
CA LEU A 230 12.44 -6.96 -5.41
C LEU A 230 11.49 -7.10 -4.22
N VAL A 231 10.28 -6.53 -4.33
CA VAL A 231 9.28 -6.60 -3.25
C VAL A 231 8.78 -8.04 -3.07
N THR A 232 8.60 -8.77 -4.17
CA THR A 232 8.27 -10.21 -4.12
C THR A 232 9.35 -10.98 -3.36
N SER A 233 10.61 -10.77 -3.71
CA SER A 233 11.76 -11.43 -3.08
C SER A 233 11.80 -11.21 -1.56
N LEU A 234 11.59 -9.96 -1.10
CA LEU A 234 11.48 -9.65 0.33
C LEU A 234 10.28 -10.34 1.00
N SER A 235 9.15 -10.36 0.31
CA SER A 235 7.87 -10.84 0.83
C SER A 235 7.74 -12.37 0.88
N CYS A 236 8.44 -13.11 0.01
CA CYS A 236 8.53 -14.57 0.08
C CYS A 236 9.81 -15.06 0.79
N GLY A 237 10.82 -14.19 0.90
CA GLY A 237 12.14 -14.55 1.42
C GLY A 237 12.94 -15.37 0.42
N ALA A 238 12.95 -14.95 -0.86
CA ALA A 238 13.68 -15.61 -1.94
C ALA A 238 15.19 -15.64 -1.69
N ASP A 239 15.85 -16.67 -2.23
CA ASP A 239 17.28 -16.89 -2.09
C ASP A 239 18.09 -15.94 -2.99
N TRP A 240 17.55 -15.61 -4.16
CA TRP A 240 18.15 -14.67 -5.10
C TRP A 240 17.10 -13.90 -5.90
N VAL A 241 17.42 -12.67 -6.28
CA VAL A 241 16.61 -11.83 -7.17
C VAL A 241 17.49 -11.28 -8.30
N PHE A 242 16.97 -11.31 -9.53
CA PHE A 242 17.57 -10.63 -10.67
C PHE A 242 16.71 -9.43 -11.04
N ILE A 243 17.32 -8.23 -11.01
CA ILE A 243 16.66 -6.97 -11.34
C ILE A 243 17.54 -6.14 -12.31
N PRO A 244 16.94 -5.42 -13.27
CA PRO A 244 17.68 -4.57 -14.21
C PRO A 244 18.46 -3.45 -13.54
N GLU A 245 17.97 -2.90 -12.42
CA GLU A 245 18.55 -1.73 -11.78
C GLU A 245 19.81 -2.05 -10.97
N CYS A 246 20.05 -3.34 -10.70
CA CYS A 246 21.31 -3.80 -10.15
C CYS A 246 21.73 -5.10 -10.87
N PRO A 247 22.32 -4.98 -12.06
CA PRO A 247 22.86 -6.12 -12.79
C PRO A 247 23.86 -6.88 -11.90
N PRO A 248 23.87 -8.22 -11.95
CA PRO A 248 24.75 -9.01 -11.12
C PRO A 248 26.21 -8.90 -11.61
N ASP A 249 27.17 -9.23 -10.74
CA ASP A 249 28.60 -9.23 -11.08
C ASP A 249 28.95 -10.31 -12.13
N ASP A 250 30.09 -10.19 -12.82
CA ASP A 250 30.45 -11.13 -13.92
C ASP A 250 30.49 -12.61 -13.44
N ASP A 251 30.88 -12.85 -12.19
CA ASP A 251 30.93 -14.18 -11.56
C ASP A 251 29.61 -14.59 -10.87
N TRP A 252 28.47 -13.99 -11.26
CA TRP A 252 27.18 -14.27 -10.63
C TRP A 252 26.77 -15.74 -10.71
N GLU A 253 27.19 -16.46 -11.76
CA GLU A 253 26.92 -17.88 -11.91
C GLU A 253 27.51 -18.70 -10.77
N GLU A 254 28.76 -18.38 -10.39
CA GLU A 254 29.46 -19.03 -9.28
C GLU A 254 28.90 -18.60 -7.95
N HIS A 255 28.58 -17.31 -7.79
CA HIS A 255 27.96 -16.81 -6.57
C HIS A 255 26.61 -17.49 -6.32
N LEU A 256 25.76 -17.57 -7.36
CA LEU A 256 24.47 -18.23 -7.27
C LEU A 256 24.64 -19.71 -6.91
N CYS A 257 25.54 -20.41 -7.61
CA CYS A 257 25.80 -21.82 -7.34
C CYS A 257 26.30 -22.05 -5.92
N ARG A 258 27.24 -21.23 -5.44
CA ARG A 258 27.73 -21.26 -4.06
C ARG A 258 26.59 -21.02 -3.09
N ARG A 259 25.76 -20.00 -3.31
CA ARG A 259 24.63 -19.67 -2.43
C ARG A 259 23.61 -20.81 -2.34
N LEU A 260 23.29 -21.47 -3.45
CA LEU A 260 22.33 -22.58 -3.50
C LEU A 260 22.91 -23.92 -3.02
N SER A 261 24.23 -24.09 -3.12
CA SER A 261 24.95 -25.29 -2.65
C SER A 261 25.19 -25.26 -1.14
N GLU A 262 25.27 -24.07 -0.56
CA GLU A 262 25.44 -23.91 0.86
C GLU A 262 24.24 -24.55 1.61
N PRO A 263 24.49 -25.51 2.52
CA PRO A 263 23.41 -26.20 3.23
C PRO A 263 22.64 -25.18 4.07
N SER A 264 21.36 -24.97 3.75
CA SER A 264 20.43 -24.28 4.63
C SER A 264 20.24 -25.16 5.87
N PRO A 265 20.49 -24.66 7.09
CA PRO A 265 20.44 -25.50 8.28
C PRO A 265 18.98 -25.73 8.66
N ILE A 266 18.22 -26.54 7.92
CA ILE A 266 16.88 -26.98 8.34
C ILE A 266 17.02 -28.36 8.98
N PRO A 267 17.37 -28.49 10.28
CA PRO A 267 16.98 -29.67 11.04
C PRO A 267 15.52 -29.45 11.43
N LEU A 268 14.60 -30.02 10.66
CA LEU A 268 13.25 -30.22 11.19
C LEU A 268 13.38 -31.33 12.24
N MET A 269 13.20 -30.96 13.50
CA MET A 269 13.22 -31.88 14.63
C MET A 269 12.02 -32.83 14.47
N LEU A 270 12.23 -33.94 13.76
CA LEU A 270 11.39 -35.13 13.89
C LEU A 270 11.79 -35.81 15.20
N PRO A 271 10.84 -36.37 15.98
CA PRO A 271 11.12 -36.97 17.29
C PRO A 271 11.82 -38.35 17.21
N PHE A 272 12.45 -38.68 16.08
CA PHE A 272 13.11 -39.97 15.88
C PHE A 272 14.55 -39.79 15.40
N PRO A 273 15.55 -40.35 16.13
CA PRO A 273 16.92 -40.37 15.66
C PRO A 273 17.02 -41.43 14.56
N SER A 274 17.35 -41.03 13.34
CA SER A 274 17.72 -41.99 12.30
C SER A 274 19.01 -41.56 11.62
N PHE A 275 19.88 -42.54 11.53
CA PHE A 275 21.28 -42.56 11.14
C PHE A 275 21.47 -42.18 9.66
N HIS A 276 22.03 -41.00 9.36
CA HIS A 276 22.97 -40.76 8.23
C HIS A 276 23.45 -39.29 8.21
N PRO A 277 24.77 -39.03 8.10
CA PRO A 277 25.29 -37.67 7.97
C PRO A 277 25.34 -37.28 6.48
N PHE A 278 24.25 -36.70 5.96
CA PHE A 278 24.28 -35.93 4.72
C PHE A 278 24.24 -34.43 5.04
N PRO A 279 25.00 -33.57 4.34
CA PRO A 279 24.91 -32.12 4.54
C PRO A 279 23.47 -31.66 4.32
N SER A 280 22.91 -30.90 5.26
CA SER A 280 21.49 -30.52 5.27
C SER A 280 21.15 -29.63 4.07
N ARG A 281 20.64 -30.24 2.99
CA ARG A 281 20.19 -29.54 1.79
C ARG A 281 19.04 -28.59 2.13
N SER A 282 19.06 -27.37 1.57
CA SER A 282 17.86 -26.51 1.61
C SER A 282 16.71 -27.24 0.93
N ARG A 283 15.61 -27.45 1.66
CA ARG A 283 14.43 -28.15 1.12
C ARG A 283 13.64 -27.30 0.12
N LEU A 284 13.97 -26.02 -0.02
CA LEU A 284 13.28 -25.07 -0.87
C LEU A 284 14.27 -24.00 -1.31
N ASN A 285 14.38 -23.81 -2.63
CA ASN A 285 15.09 -22.67 -3.19
C ASN A 285 14.17 -21.92 -4.16
N ILE A 286 14.01 -20.61 -3.96
CA ILE A 286 13.19 -19.74 -4.80
C ILE A 286 14.08 -18.64 -5.37
N ILE A 287 14.12 -18.55 -6.69
CA ILE A 287 14.84 -17.52 -7.44
C ILE A 287 13.79 -16.69 -8.17
N ILE A 288 13.81 -15.38 -7.95
CA ILE A 288 12.90 -14.44 -8.61
C ILE A 288 13.66 -13.71 -9.73
N VAL A 289 13.09 -13.65 -10.93
CA VAL A 289 13.69 -13.03 -12.10
C VAL A 289 12.73 -11.99 -12.65
N ALA A 290 13.15 -10.73 -12.74
CA ALA A 290 12.40 -9.72 -13.47
C ALA A 290 12.49 -9.97 -14.98
N GLU A 291 11.41 -9.72 -15.74
CA GLU A 291 11.41 -9.89 -17.21
C GLU A 291 12.47 -9.04 -17.92
N GLY A 292 12.82 -7.89 -17.35
CA GLY A 292 13.88 -7.00 -17.83
C GLY A 292 15.27 -7.29 -17.28
N ALA A 293 15.53 -8.44 -16.66
CA ALA A 293 16.84 -8.74 -16.06
C ALA A 293 17.97 -8.75 -17.11
N ILE A 294 19.05 -8.03 -16.82
CA ILE A 294 20.23 -7.88 -17.68
C ILE A 294 21.52 -8.10 -16.88
N ASP A 295 22.60 -8.48 -17.56
CA ASP A 295 23.97 -8.43 -17.02
C ASP A 295 24.59 -7.02 -17.19
N LYS A 296 25.82 -6.82 -16.68
CA LYS A 296 26.55 -5.56 -16.81
C LYS A 296 26.91 -5.18 -18.26
N ASN A 297 27.02 -6.18 -19.14
CA ASN A 297 27.26 -6.01 -20.57
C ASN A 297 25.96 -5.74 -21.36
N GLY A 298 24.81 -5.64 -20.68
CA GLY A 298 23.50 -5.43 -21.28
C GLY A 298 22.90 -6.68 -21.91
N LYS A 299 23.47 -7.87 -21.67
CA LYS A 299 22.92 -9.14 -22.17
C LYS A 299 21.73 -9.56 -21.31
N PRO A 300 20.57 -9.92 -21.90
CA PRO A 300 19.43 -10.38 -21.11
C PRO A 300 19.73 -11.69 -20.38
N ILE A 301 19.35 -11.77 -19.11
CA ILE A 301 19.45 -12.97 -18.29
C ILE A 301 18.08 -13.66 -18.29
N THR A 302 17.96 -14.79 -18.98
CA THR A 302 16.67 -15.49 -19.07
C THR A 302 16.46 -16.49 -17.93
N SER A 303 15.19 -16.77 -17.62
CA SER A 303 14.81 -17.77 -16.62
C SER A 303 15.28 -19.19 -16.99
N GLU A 304 15.36 -19.50 -18.29
CA GLU A 304 15.84 -20.79 -18.80
C GLU A 304 17.38 -20.91 -18.70
N ASP A 305 18.13 -19.81 -18.87
CA ASP A 305 19.58 -19.80 -18.67
C ASP A 305 19.92 -20.15 -17.21
N ILE A 306 19.22 -19.53 -16.26
CA ILE A 306 19.37 -19.81 -14.83
C ILE A 306 19.01 -21.27 -14.51
N LYS A 307 17.93 -21.79 -15.07
CA LYS A 307 17.56 -23.21 -14.88
C LYS A 307 18.65 -24.14 -15.42
N ASN A 308 19.12 -23.91 -16.63
CA ASN A 308 20.16 -24.73 -17.26
C ASN A 308 21.45 -24.70 -16.44
N LEU A 309 21.81 -23.52 -15.91
CA LEU A 309 22.96 -23.36 -15.02
C LEU A 309 22.82 -24.21 -13.75
N VAL A 310 21.69 -24.07 -13.04
CA VAL A 310 21.44 -24.79 -11.77
C VAL A 310 21.37 -26.31 -12.00
N VAL A 311 20.75 -26.76 -13.10
CA VAL A 311 20.68 -28.19 -13.43
C VAL A 311 22.07 -28.75 -13.78
N LYS A 312 22.85 -28.06 -14.61
CA LYS A 312 24.18 -28.53 -15.05
C LYS A 312 25.21 -28.52 -13.93
N ARG A 313 25.26 -27.44 -13.13
CA ARG A 313 26.28 -27.28 -12.09
C ARG A 313 25.91 -27.94 -10.76
N LEU A 314 24.64 -27.90 -10.34
CA LEU A 314 24.20 -28.39 -9.02
C LEU A 314 23.41 -29.70 -9.06
N GLY A 315 22.91 -30.12 -10.24
CA GLY A 315 22.07 -31.31 -10.35
C GLY A 315 20.72 -31.20 -9.62
N TYR A 316 20.24 -29.98 -9.34
CA TYR A 316 18.96 -29.77 -8.67
C TYR A 316 17.79 -29.92 -9.67
N ASP A 317 16.68 -30.52 -9.24
CA ASP A 317 15.43 -30.55 -10.02
C ASP A 317 14.83 -29.13 -10.02
N THR A 318 15.08 -28.41 -11.11
CA THR A 318 14.74 -27.00 -11.26
C THR A 318 13.59 -26.82 -12.25
N ARG A 319 12.60 -26.03 -11.85
CA ARG A 319 11.43 -25.69 -12.68
C ARG A 319 11.36 -24.18 -12.90
N VAL A 320 10.97 -23.80 -14.11
CA VAL A 320 10.70 -22.41 -14.48
C VAL A 320 9.19 -22.21 -14.51
N THR A 321 8.71 -21.14 -13.88
CA THR A 321 7.32 -20.71 -13.98
C THR A 321 7.29 -19.25 -14.42
N VAL A 322 6.77 -19.01 -15.61
CA VAL A 322 6.49 -17.66 -16.11
C VAL A 322 5.07 -17.29 -15.70
N LEU A 323 4.93 -16.30 -14.82
CA LEU A 323 3.63 -15.90 -14.28
C LEU A 323 2.74 -15.23 -15.35
N GLY A 324 3.37 -14.50 -16.27
CA GLY A 324 2.70 -13.82 -17.37
C GLY A 324 1.59 -12.87 -16.91
N HIS A 325 0.53 -12.77 -17.72
CA HIS A 325 -0.55 -11.78 -17.57
C HIS A 325 -1.49 -12.03 -16.38
N VAL A 326 -1.34 -13.13 -15.63
CA VAL A 326 -2.06 -13.34 -14.37
C VAL A 326 -1.79 -12.18 -13.38
N GLN A 327 -0.63 -11.52 -13.54
CA GLN A 327 -0.22 -10.35 -12.76
C GLN A 327 -1.04 -9.08 -13.07
N ARG A 328 -1.62 -8.96 -14.27
CA ARG A 328 -2.49 -7.83 -14.69
C ARG A 328 -3.97 -8.08 -14.42
N GLY A 329 -4.36 -9.35 -14.28
CA GLY A 329 -5.74 -9.76 -14.07
C GLY A 329 -6.19 -9.79 -12.60
N GLY A 330 -7.49 -10.01 -12.40
CA GLY A 330 -8.09 -10.19 -11.08
C GLY A 330 -8.66 -8.91 -10.46
N THR A 331 -9.23 -9.06 -9.28
CA THR A 331 -9.85 -7.96 -8.52
C THR A 331 -8.76 -7.06 -7.91
N PRO A 332 -8.91 -5.73 -7.96
CA PRO A 332 -7.94 -4.81 -7.35
C PRO A 332 -7.91 -4.96 -5.83
N SER A 333 -6.74 -4.78 -5.22
CA SER A 333 -6.53 -4.78 -3.77
C SER A 333 -7.22 -3.61 -3.07
N ALA A 334 -7.35 -3.67 -1.74
CA ALA A 334 -7.93 -2.57 -0.97
C ALA A 334 -7.13 -1.27 -1.16
N PHE A 335 -5.80 -1.39 -1.19
CA PHE A 335 -4.89 -0.28 -1.40
C PHE A 335 -5.12 0.38 -2.76
N ASP A 336 -5.13 -0.37 -3.86
CA ASP A 336 -5.32 0.20 -5.20
C ASP A 336 -6.71 0.80 -5.42
N ARG A 337 -7.76 0.24 -4.79
CA ARG A 337 -9.10 0.84 -4.81
C ARG A 337 -9.13 2.20 -4.12
N ILE A 338 -8.47 2.31 -2.97
CA ILE A 338 -8.39 3.56 -2.20
C ILE A 338 -7.50 4.56 -2.93
N LEU A 339 -6.34 4.12 -3.41
CA LEU A 339 -5.39 4.95 -4.14
C LEU A 339 -6.03 5.56 -5.38
N GLY A 340 -6.64 4.72 -6.24
CA GLY A 340 -7.35 5.17 -7.43
C GLY A 340 -8.50 6.13 -7.09
N SER A 341 -9.26 5.84 -6.03
CA SER A 341 -10.35 6.74 -5.60
C SER A 341 -9.84 8.11 -5.13
N ARG A 342 -8.74 8.13 -4.37
CA ARG A 342 -8.11 9.37 -3.87
C ARG A 342 -7.53 10.19 -5.01
N MET A 343 -6.75 9.54 -5.88
CA MET A 343 -6.14 10.18 -7.06
C MET A 343 -7.20 10.71 -8.03
N GLY A 344 -8.30 9.99 -8.24
CA GLY A 344 -9.39 10.44 -9.09
C GLY A 344 -10.13 11.67 -8.55
N VAL A 345 -10.32 11.78 -7.23
CA VAL A 345 -10.89 12.99 -6.60
C VAL A 345 -9.98 14.18 -6.83
N GLU A 346 -8.69 14.01 -6.54
CA GLU A 346 -7.68 15.06 -6.70
C GLU A 346 -7.53 15.49 -8.16
N ALA A 347 -7.63 14.55 -9.10
CA ALA A 347 -7.58 14.85 -10.53
C ALA A 347 -8.73 15.75 -10.99
N VAL A 348 -9.94 15.54 -10.47
CA VAL A 348 -11.07 16.42 -10.78
C VAL A 348 -10.84 17.80 -10.19
N MET A 349 -10.35 17.91 -8.96
CA MET A 349 -10.04 19.22 -8.36
C MET A 349 -8.97 19.95 -9.17
N ALA A 350 -7.91 19.26 -9.58
CA ALA A 350 -6.86 19.81 -10.45
C ALA A 350 -7.39 20.29 -11.80
N LEU A 351 -8.31 19.54 -12.44
CA LEU A 351 -8.94 19.96 -13.70
C LEU A 351 -9.84 21.19 -13.53
N LEU A 352 -10.57 21.27 -12.41
CA LEU A 352 -11.47 22.38 -12.14
C LEU A 352 -10.72 23.66 -11.78
N GLU A 353 -9.57 23.55 -11.12
CA GLU A 353 -8.67 24.66 -10.78
C GLU A 353 -7.74 25.06 -11.94
N GLY A 354 -7.60 24.20 -12.95
CA GLY A 354 -6.67 24.41 -14.07
C GLY A 354 -6.96 25.67 -14.88
N THR A 355 -5.92 26.49 -15.05
CA THR A 355 -5.89 27.68 -15.92
C THR A 355 -5.02 27.44 -17.16
N PRO A 356 -5.09 28.28 -18.20
CA PRO A 356 -4.23 28.15 -19.39
C PRO A 356 -2.72 28.07 -19.07
N ASP A 357 -2.28 28.81 -18.05
CA ASP A 357 -0.87 28.88 -17.62
C ASP A 357 -0.45 27.68 -16.75
N THR A 358 -1.40 26.88 -16.27
CA THR A 358 -1.09 25.73 -15.41
C THR A 358 -0.45 24.63 -16.26
N PRO A 359 0.73 24.10 -15.95
CA PRO A 359 1.30 22.97 -16.71
C PRO A 359 0.45 21.70 -16.56
N ALA A 360 0.60 20.76 -17.49
CA ALA A 360 -0.09 19.48 -17.37
C ALA A 360 0.47 18.78 -16.13
N CYS A 361 -0.42 18.27 -15.27
CA CYS A 361 0.00 17.69 -14.01
C CYS A 361 -0.37 16.21 -13.92
N VAL A 362 0.40 15.48 -13.14
CA VAL A 362 0.16 14.09 -12.76
C VAL A 362 -0.13 14.06 -11.27
N VAL A 363 -1.21 13.39 -10.90
CA VAL A 363 -1.47 13.11 -9.49
C VAL A 363 -0.63 11.89 -9.10
N SER A 364 0.28 12.09 -8.16
CA SER A 364 1.22 11.09 -7.68
C SER A 364 1.04 10.86 -6.17
N LEU A 365 1.59 9.75 -5.67
CA LEU A 365 1.65 9.46 -4.24
C LEU A 365 3.04 9.80 -3.71
N SER A 366 3.11 10.65 -2.67
CA SER A 366 4.34 10.94 -1.94
C SER A 366 4.12 10.66 -0.46
N GLY A 367 4.79 9.64 0.07
CA GLY A 367 4.48 9.07 1.38
C GLY A 367 3.03 8.58 1.43
N ASN A 368 2.20 9.23 2.23
CA ASN A 368 0.78 8.90 2.34
C ASN A 368 -0.15 10.01 1.80
N GLN A 369 0.39 11.03 1.11
CA GLN A 369 -0.39 12.14 0.58
C GLN A 369 -0.41 12.13 -0.95
N ALA A 370 -1.55 12.55 -1.52
CA ALA A 370 -1.66 12.75 -2.96
C ALA A 370 -1.09 14.14 -3.28
N VAL A 371 -0.16 14.20 -4.24
CA VAL A 371 0.53 15.42 -4.65
C VAL A 371 0.39 15.60 -6.16
N ARG A 372 0.46 16.86 -6.62
CA ARG A 372 0.41 17.20 -8.04
C ARG A 372 1.82 17.53 -8.52
N LEU A 373 2.31 16.79 -9.50
CA LEU A 373 3.63 16.99 -10.10
C LEU A 373 3.49 17.44 -11.56
N PRO A 374 4.36 18.33 -12.07
CA PRO A 374 4.41 18.63 -13.49
C PRO A 374 4.76 17.38 -14.30
N LEU A 375 3.93 17.06 -15.29
CA LEU A 375 4.02 15.83 -16.08
C LEU A 375 5.38 15.69 -16.79
N MET A 376 5.85 16.76 -17.42
CA MET A 376 7.08 16.73 -18.21
C MET A 376 8.33 16.52 -17.37
N GLU A 377 8.35 16.99 -16.12
CA GLU A 377 9.48 16.72 -15.22
C GLU A 377 9.56 15.23 -14.87
N CYS A 378 8.42 14.59 -14.62
CA CYS A 378 8.38 13.16 -14.34
C CYS A 378 8.83 12.33 -15.56
N VAL A 379 8.31 12.64 -16.75
CA VAL A 379 8.60 11.88 -17.98
C VAL A 379 10.05 12.05 -18.42
N GLN A 380 10.60 13.26 -18.35
CA GLN A 380 12.00 13.51 -18.74
C GLN A 380 13.00 12.75 -17.87
N VAL A 381 12.71 12.61 -16.57
CA VAL A 381 13.54 11.82 -15.66
C VAL A 381 13.50 10.33 -16.01
N VAL A 382 12.36 9.82 -16.49
CA VAL A 382 12.20 8.43 -16.94
C VAL A 382 12.91 8.16 -18.28
N SER A 383 12.91 9.13 -19.20
CA SER A 383 13.44 8.94 -20.57
C SER A 383 14.96 9.10 -20.70
N THR A 384 15.63 9.76 -19.76
CA THR A 384 17.10 9.78 -19.72
C THR A 384 17.64 8.37 -19.48
N ASP A 385 18.32 7.85 -20.51
CA ASP A 385 19.00 6.56 -20.53
C ASP A 385 19.71 6.28 -19.19
N LEU A 386 19.28 5.23 -18.48
CA LEU A 386 19.88 4.79 -17.21
C LEU A 386 21.24 4.11 -17.42
N SER A 387 21.64 3.87 -18.67
CA SER A 387 22.87 3.17 -19.06
C SER A 387 24.17 3.80 -18.50
N PRO A 388 24.34 5.14 -18.44
CA PRO A 388 25.54 5.74 -17.84
C PRO A 388 25.50 5.87 -16.31
N LEU A 389 24.37 5.62 -15.66
CA LEU A 389 24.15 5.79 -14.21
C LEU A 389 24.40 4.52 -13.38
N LEU A 390 24.67 3.39 -14.05
CA LEU A 390 24.94 2.08 -13.44
C LEU A 390 26.21 2.03 -12.55
N THR A 391 27.05 3.06 -12.55
CA THR A 391 28.29 3.14 -11.77
C THR A 391 28.20 4.00 -10.50
N ALA A 392 27.05 4.63 -10.19
CA ALA A 392 26.87 5.44 -8.98
C ALA A 392 25.61 5.02 -8.19
N PRO A 393 25.55 5.19 -6.85
CA PRO A 393 24.37 4.88 -6.04
C PRO A 393 23.14 5.75 -6.32
N SER A 394 23.20 6.62 -7.33
CA SER A 394 22.22 7.63 -7.66
C SER A 394 21.29 7.18 -8.79
N LEU A 395 20.54 6.10 -8.59
CA LEU A 395 19.37 5.86 -9.44
C LEU A 395 18.28 6.89 -9.09
N PRO A 396 17.60 7.51 -10.06
CA PRO A 396 16.41 8.34 -9.83
C PRO A 396 15.17 7.48 -9.53
N LEU A 397 15.33 6.45 -8.71
CA LEU A 397 14.24 5.58 -8.27
C LEU A 397 13.56 6.18 -7.03
N SER A 398 12.25 5.92 -6.86
CA SER A 398 11.52 6.33 -5.65
C SER A 398 12.29 5.89 -4.39
N GLY A 399 12.31 6.74 -3.35
CA GLY A 399 12.93 6.42 -2.06
C GLY A 399 12.39 5.11 -1.45
N SER A 400 11.19 4.66 -1.84
CA SER A 400 10.65 3.36 -1.46
C SER A 400 11.48 2.19 -2.01
N PHE A 401 11.92 2.27 -3.27
CA PHE A 401 12.76 1.26 -3.92
C PHE A 401 14.11 1.12 -3.21
N MET A 402 14.82 2.23 -2.99
CA MET A 402 16.15 2.20 -2.39
C MET A 402 16.12 1.61 -0.98
N ASN A 403 15.12 1.99 -0.17
CA ASN A 403 14.89 1.40 1.14
C ASN A 403 14.64 -0.12 1.06
N ASN A 404 13.87 -0.60 0.07
CA ASN A 404 13.64 -2.03 -0.11
C ASN A 404 14.93 -2.74 -0.53
N TRP A 405 15.72 -2.11 -1.40
CA TRP A 405 16.98 -2.65 -1.91
C TRP A 405 18.03 -2.81 -0.81
N GLU A 406 18.20 -1.81 0.05
CA GLU A 406 19.10 -1.89 1.21
C GLU A 406 18.70 -3.01 2.17
N VAL A 407 17.41 -3.12 2.48
CA VAL A 407 16.89 -4.20 3.33
C VAL A 407 17.09 -5.57 2.68
N TYR A 408 16.90 -5.68 1.36
CA TYR A 408 17.18 -6.90 0.62
C TYR A 408 18.66 -7.27 0.70
N LYS A 409 19.57 -6.34 0.44
CA LYS A 409 21.02 -6.56 0.56
C LYS A 409 21.40 -7.09 1.94
N LEU A 410 20.85 -6.51 3.00
CA LEU A 410 21.07 -7.00 4.36
C LEU A 410 20.58 -8.44 4.53
N LEU A 411 19.34 -8.73 4.13
CA LEU A 411 18.72 -10.05 4.32
C LEU A 411 19.18 -11.13 3.34
N ALA A 412 19.79 -10.74 2.21
CA ALA A 412 20.31 -11.64 1.19
C ALA A 412 21.60 -12.36 1.62
N HIS A 413 22.24 -11.94 2.71
CA HIS A 413 23.36 -12.66 3.29
C HIS A 413 22.87 -13.99 3.87
N VAL A 414 23.34 -15.12 3.34
CA VAL A 414 22.95 -16.48 3.80
C VAL A 414 23.53 -16.83 5.16
N ARG A 415 24.65 -16.21 5.53
CA ARG A 415 25.23 -16.28 6.87
C ARG A 415 25.55 -14.87 7.36
N PRO A 416 25.51 -14.64 8.68
CA PRO A 416 26.19 -13.49 9.24
C PRO A 416 27.66 -13.54 8.76
N PRO A 417 28.25 -12.41 8.32
CA PRO A 417 29.68 -12.36 8.15
C PRO A 417 30.35 -12.82 9.45
N VAL A 418 31.52 -13.45 9.36
CA VAL A 418 32.34 -13.80 10.53
C VAL A 418 32.93 -12.52 11.13
N THR A 419 32.08 -11.57 11.47
CA THR A 419 32.44 -10.32 12.12
C THR A 419 32.56 -10.56 13.61
N LYS A 420 33.81 -10.56 14.07
CA LYS A 420 34.17 -10.34 15.48
C LYS A 420 33.76 -8.91 15.84
N GLY A 421 32.58 -8.68 16.43
CA GLY A 421 32.21 -7.27 16.66
C GLY A 421 31.04 -6.91 17.58
N SER A 422 30.10 -7.81 17.90
CA SER A 422 29.12 -7.48 18.94
C SER A 422 28.76 -8.70 19.76
N THR A 423 28.72 -8.52 21.08
CA THR A 423 28.45 -9.56 22.08
C THR A 423 27.15 -9.23 22.83
N HIS A 424 26.24 -8.48 22.21
CA HIS A 424 25.04 -7.98 22.88
C HIS A 424 23.88 -8.95 22.74
N THR A 425 23.03 -9.03 23.76
CA THR A 425 21.84 -9.89 23.78
C THR A 425 20.58 -9.07 23.57
N VAL A 426 19.83 -9.33 22.50
CA VAL A 426 18.57 -8.64 22.21
C VAL A 426 17.41 -9.62 22.28
N ALA A 427 16.35 -9.28 23.01
CA ALA A 427 15.15 -10.10 23.11
C ALA A 427 14.03 -9.56 22.20
N VAL A 428 13.27 -10.45 21.57
CA VAL A 428 12.12 -10.13 20.71
C VAL A 428 10.86 -10.82 21.24
N MET A 429 9.75 -10.09 21.32
CA MET A 429 8.48 -10.64 21.83
C MET A 429 7.25 -10.03 21.14
N ASN A 430 6.16 -10.80 21.13
CA ASN A 430 4.87 -10.36 20.60
C ASN A 430 3.89 -10.06 21.75
N VAL A 431 3.19 -8.92 21.68
CA VAL A 431 2.24 -8.47 22.72
C VAL A 431 0.95 -7.96 22.09
N GLY A 432 -0.19 -8.34 22.68
CA GLY A 432 -1.52 -7.93 22.22
C GLY A 432 -2.24 -9.01 21.43
N ALA A 433 -3.18 -8.59 20.58
CA ALA A 433 -3.90 -9.50 19.68
C ALA A 433 -3.02 -9.91 18.49
N PRO A 434 -3.16 -11.14 17.97
CA PRO A 434 -2.41 -11.56 16.79
C PRO A 434 -2.80 -10.72 15.57
N ALA A 435 -1.78 -10.33 14.80
CA ALA A 435 -1.94 -9.62 13.54
C ALA A 435 -1.08 -10.29 12.46
N ALA A 436 -1.60 -10.38 11.24
CA ALA A 436 -0.86 -10.96 10.12
C ALA A 436 0.37 -10.08 9.81
N GLY A 437 1.56 -10.69 9.76
CA GLY A 437 2.83 -9.99 9.54
C GLY A 437 3.72 -9.88 10.79
N MET A 438 3.22 -10.17 11.99
CA MET A 438 4.05 -10.25 13.21
C MET A 438 5.24 -11.21 13.03
N ASN A 439 5.00 -12.37 12.42
CA ASN A 439 6.05 -13.36 12.15
C ASN A 439 7.12 -12.84 11.16
N ALA A 440 6.73 -12.02 10.17
CA ALA A 440 7.66 -11.40 9.24
C ALA A 440 8.54 -10.35 9.92
N ALA A 441 7.97 -9.57 10.85
CA ALA A 441 8.73 -8.63 11.68
C ALA A 441 9.74 -9.38 12.57
N VAL A 442 9.30 -10.42 13.29
CA VAL A 442 10.19 -11.27 14.11
C VAL A 442 11.33 -11.84 13.27
N ARG A 443 11.02 -12.41 12.09
CA ARG A 443 12.04 -12.97 11.18
C ARG A 443 13.09 -11.94 10.80
N SER A 444 12.67 -10.75 10.39
CA SER A 444 13.57 -9.69 9.97
C SER A 444 14.47 -9.23 11.12
N THR A 445 13.88 -9.01 12.31
CA THR A 445 14.61 -8.65 13.53
C THR A 445 15.64 -9.71 13.92
N VAL A 446 15.28 -10.99 13.91
CA VAL A 446 16.20 -12.09 14.24
C VAL A 446 17.35 -12.15 13.23
N ARG A 447 17.07 -12.17 11.93
CA ARG A 447 18.11 -12.29 10.90
C ARG A 447 19.09 -11.13 10.93
N ILE A 448 18.60 -9.90 11.06
CA ILE A 448 19.46 -8.72 11.08
C ILE A 448 20.24 -8.63 12.39
N GLY A 449 19.64 -9.02 13.52
CA GLY A 449 20.35 -9.16 14.77
C GLY A 449 21.54 -10.11 14.67
N LEU A 450 21.33 -11.29 14.06
CA LEU A 450 22.38 -12.28 13.83
C LEU A 450 23.47 -11.76 12.87
N ILE A 451 23.09 -11.09 11.77
CA ILE A 451 24.04 -10.46 10.82
C ILE A 451 24.94 -9.44 11.50
N GLN A 452 24.40 -8.68 12.47
CA GLN A 452 25.17 -7.71 13.26
C GLN A 452 26.04 -8.36 14.34
N GLY A 453 25.96 -9.68 14.54
CA GLY A 453 26.69 -10.44 15.55
C GLY A 453 25.99 -10.54 16.90
N ASN A 454 24.78 -9.97 17.05
CA ASN A 454 24.07 -10.00 18.33
C ASN A 454 23.49 -11.39 18.61
N ARG A 455 23.45 -11.78 19.89
CA ARG A 455 22.71 -12.95 20.35
C ARG A 455 21.23 -12.58 20.46
N VAL A 456 20.36 -13.26 19.70
CA VAL A 456 18.93 -12.93 19.68
C VAL A 456 18.13 -13.97 20.46
N LEU A 457 17.40 -13.50 21.46
CA LEU A 457 16.47 -14.29 22.27
C LEU A 457 15.03 -14.02 21.81
N VAL A 458 14.20 -15.06 21.82
CA VAL A 458 12.76 -14.96 21.58
C VAL A 458 12.02 -15.27 22.86
N VAL A 459 11.03 -14.45 23.18
CA VAL A 459 10.19 -14.60 24.37
C VAL A 459 8.82 -15.08 23.93
N HIS A 460 8.38 -16.19 24.50
CA HIS A 460 7.06 -16.73 24.23
C HIS A 460 5.99 -16.01 25.06
N ASP A 461 4.75 -15.94 24.55
CA ASP A 461 3.58 -15.44 25.31
C ASP A 461 3.71 -14.01 25.89
N GLY A 462 4.56 -13.17 25.29
CA GLY A 462 4.74 -11.77 25.66
C GLY A 462 5.29 -11.57 27.08
N PHE A 463 4.77 -10.57 27.80
CA PHE A 463 5.25 -10.23 29.15
C PHE A 463 5.03 -11.35 30.19
N GLU A 464 3.99 -12.17 30.02
CA GLU A 464 3.75 -13.29 30.93
C GLU A 464 4.83 -14.37 30.80
N GLY A 465 5.20 -14.72 29.57
CA GLY A 465 6.30 -15.66 29.36
C GLY A 465 7.66 -15.07 29.73
N LEU A 466 7.85 -13.76 29.56
CA LEU A 466 9.04 -13.06 30.09
C LEU A 466 9.15 -13.20 31.61
N ALA A 467 8.04 -13.03 32.34
CA ALA A 467 8.01 -13.20 33.79
C ALA A 467 8.24 -14.66 34.23
N LYS A 468 7.75 -15.64 33.45
CA LYS A 468 7.95 -17.08 33.71
C LYS A 468 9.31 -17.60 33.23
N GLY A 469 10.10 -16.81 32.51
CA GLY A 469 11.39 -17.23 31.95
C GLY A 469 11.28 -18.15 30.74
N GLN A 470 10.18 -18.08 29.98
CA GLN A 470 9.96 -18.82 28.73
C GLN A 470 10.69 -18.14 27.56
N ILE A 471 12.02 -18.24 27.58
CA ILE A 471 12.92 -17.58 26.63
C ILE A 471 13.75 -18.64 25.92
N GLU A 472 13.79 -18.57 24.61
CA GLU A 472 14.57 -19.45 23.74
C GLU A 472 15.56 -18.63 22.91
N GLU A 473 16.70 -19.22 22.54
CA GLU A 473 17.66 -18.57 21.63
C GLU A 473 17.30 -18.86 20.17
N ALA A 474 17.13 -17.81 19.37
CA ALA A 474 16.71 -17.95 17.98
C ALA A 474 17.91 -17.98 17.04
N GLY A 475 18.12 -19.12 16.38
CA GLY A 475 19.06 -19.27 15.29
C GLY A 475 18.50 -18.78 13.93
N TRP A 476 19.37 -18.71 12.92
CA TRP A 476 19.00 -18.29 11.57
C TRP A 476 17.81 -19.08 10.98
N SER A 477 17.81 -20.38 11.23
CA SER A 477 16.82 -21.33 10.72
C SER A 477 15.52 -21.36 11.48
N TYR A 478 15.53 -20.89 12.74
CA TYR A 478 14.36 -20.87 13.61
C TYR A 478 13.20 -20.09 12.97
N VAL A 479 13.53 -18.97 12.33
CA VAL A 479 12.60 -18.08 11.63
C VAL A 479 12.45 -18.40 10.13
N GLY A 480 12.91 -19.57 9.68
CA GLY A 480 12.80 -20.03 8.30
C GLY A 480 11.34 -20.21 7.88
N GLY A 481 10.93 -19.58 6.77
CA GLY A 481 9.57 -19.70 6.23
C GLY A 481 8.47 -18.96 7.00
N TRP A 482 8.82 -18.11 7.96
CA TRP A 482 7.84 -17.36 8.77
C TRP A 482 7.20 -16.18 8.04
N THR A 483 7.79 -15.71 6.92
CA THR A 483 7.34 -14.51 6.20
C THR A 483 5.89 -14.62 5.72
N GLY A 484 5.49 -15.79 5.20
CA GLY A 484 4.13 -16.02 4.67
C GLY A 484 3.11 -16.52 5.69
N GLN A 485 3.49 -16.67 6.97
CA GLN A 485 2.62 -17.27 7.98
C GLN A 485 1.87 -16.19 8.78
N GLY A 486 0.55 -16.35 8.89
CA GLY A 486 -0.30 -15.55 9.75
C GLY A 486 -0.16 -15.86 11.25
N GLY A 487 -0.88 -15.09 12.07
CA GLY A 487 -0.88 -15.25 13.53
C GLY A 487 0.46 -14.91 14.20
N SER A 488 0.71 -15.51 15.38
CA SER A 488 1.95 -15.33 16.15
C SER A 488 2.55 -16.70 16.49
N LYS A 489 3.73 -17.02 15.94
CA LYS A 489 4.47 -18.26 16.28
C LYS A 489 5.06 -18.23 17.69
N LEU A 490 5.42 -17.04 18.19
CA LEU A 490 5.91 -16.88 19.55
C LEU A 490 4.78 -16.98 20.60
N GLY A 491 3.51 -16.98 20.18
CA GLY A 491 2.39 -16.71 21.07
C GLY A 491 2.29 -15.20 21.34
N THR A 492 1.11 -14.73 21.72
CA THR A 492 0.89 -13.33 22.06
C THR A 492 -0.27 -13.22 23.04
N LYS A 493 -0.11 -12.37 24.05
CA LYS A 493 -1.11 -12.13 25.10
C LYS A 493 -1.26 -10.65 25.36
N ARG A 494 -2.41 -10.25 25.92
CA ARG A 494 -2.74 -8.88 26.29
C ARG A 494 -2.30 -8.50 27.71
N THR A 495 -1.37 -9.27 28.29
CA THR A 495 -0.87 -9.05 29.65
C THR A 495 0.10 -7.87 29.68
N LEU A 496 0.03 -7.08 30.76
CA LEU A 496 0.86 -5.89 30.97
C LEU A 496 1.96 -6.16 32.01
N PRO A 497 3.14 -5.53 31.91
CA PRO A 497 4.29 -5.84 32.75
C PRO A 497 4.15 -5.39 34.21
N LYS A 498 3.30 -4.40 34.53
CA LYS A 498 3.21 -3.79 35.87
C LYS A 498 2.99 -4.75 37.04
N LYS A 499 2.31 -5.88 36.82
CA LYS A 499 2.04 -6.87 37.88
C LYS A 499 3.23 -7.79 38.17
N SER A 500 4.24 -7.82 37.30
CA SER A 500 5.30 -8.83 37.30
C SER A 500 6.70 -8.22 37.15
N PHE A 501 6.90 -6.96 37.53
CA PHE A 501 8.18 -6.27 37.34
C PHE A 501 9.35 -6.98 38.00
N GLU A 502 9.19 -7.49 39.22
CA GLU A 502 10.25 -8.22 39.95
C GLU A 502 10.71 -9.48 39.20
N GLN A 503 9.77 -10.21 38.61
CA GLN A 503 10.06 -11.44 37.85
C GLN A 503 10.70 -11.10 36.51
N ILE A 504 10.21 -10.04 35.85
CA ILE A 504 10.74 -9.54 34.58
C ILE A 504 12.18 -9.02 34.76
N SER A 505 12.45 -8.23 35.81
CA SER A 505 13.80 -7.72 36.09
C SER A 505 14.77 -8.85 36.44
N ALA A 506 14.34 -9.83 37.23
CA ALA A 506 15.14 -11.02 37.54
C ALA A 506 15.52 -11.80 36.27
N ASN A 507 14.57 -12.00 35.34
CA ASN A 507 14.83 -12.72 34.09
C ASN A 507 15.68 -11.91 33.11
N ILE A 508 15.50 -10.58 33.03
CA ILE A 508 16.36 -9.70 32.22
C ILE A 508 17.82 -9.86 32.65
N THR A 509 18.09 -9.89 33.97
CA THR A 509 19.43 -10.12 34.51
C THR A 509 19.91 -11.55 34.24
N LYS A 510 19.06 -12.56 34.51
CA LYS A 510 19.40 -13.98 34.32
C LYS A 510 19.83 -14.31 32.88
N PHE A 511 19.13 -13.76 31.90
CA PHE A 511 19.42 -13.99 30.49
C PHE A 511 20.32 -12.89 29.87
N ASN A 512 20.77 -11.94 30.68
CA ASN A 512 21.59 -10.79 30.28
C ASN A 512 21.01 -10.05 29.07
N ILE A 513 19.70 -9.73 29.11
CA ILE A 513 19.00 -9.02 28.05
C ILE A 513 19.42 -7.55 28.08
N GLN A 514 19.91 -7.07 26.95
CA GLN A 514 20.52 -5.75 26.79
C GLN A 514 19.70 -4.82 25.88
N GLY A 515 18.74 -5.37 25.15
CA GLY A 515 17.79 -4.61 24.35
C GLY A 515 16.51 -5.41 24.13
N LEU A 516 15.39 -4.74 23.97
CA LEU A 516 14.07 -5.37 23.87
C LEU A 516 13.28 -4.84 22.68
N VAL A 517 12.88 -5.74 21.77
CA VAL A 517 12.01 -5.44 20.64
C VAL A 517 10.62 -5.99 20.92
N ILE A 518 9.63 -5.11 21.00
CA ILE A 518 8.24 -5.44 21.32
C ILE A 518 7.40 -5.26 20.06
N ILE A 519 6.79 -6.32 19.56
CA ILE A 519 5.94 -6.28 18.37
C ILE A 519 4.50 -6.42 18.80
N GLY A 520 3.66 -5.41 18.55
CA GLY A 520 2.29 -5.48 19.06
C GLY A 520 1.44 -4.24 18.94
N GLY A 521 0.22 -4.36 19.46
CA GLY A 521 -0.80 -3.34 19.39
C GLY A 521 -0.72 -2.33 20.53
N PHE A 522 -1.88 -1.84 20.95
CA PHE A 522 -1.97 -0.86 22.03
C PHE A 522 -1.41 -1.39 23.37
N GLU A 523 -1.57 -2.68 23.66
CA GLU A 523 -0.98 -3.31 24.84
C GLU A 523 0.56 -3.30 24.82
N ALA A 524 1.18 -3.38 23.64
CA ALA A 524 2.64 -3.24 23.51
C ALA A 524 3.08 -1.79 23.79
N TYR A 525 2.31 -0.82 23.31
CA TYR A 525 2.54 0.60 23.58
C TYR A 525 2.41 0.92 25.08
N THR A 526 1.31 0.49 25.71
CA THR A 526 1.11 0.66 27.16
C THR A 526 2.17 -0.09 27.96
N GLY A 527 2.52 -1.31 27.56
CA GLY A 527 3.60 -2.07 28.19
C GLY A 527 4.95 -1.35 28.10
N GLY A 528 5.26 -0.71 26.98
CA GLY A 528 6.44 0.14 26.83
C GLY A 528 6.44 1.34 27.79
N LEU A 529 5.31 2.02 27.94
CA LEU A 529 5.16 3.12 28.91
C LEU A 529 5.34 2.63 30.36
N GLU A 530 4.74 1.50 30.72
CA GLU A 530 4.90 0.89 32.04
C GLU A 530 6.35 0.48 32.30
N LEU A 531 7.08 -0.03 31.29
CA LEU A 531 8.52 -0.29 31.43
C LEU A 531 9.32 0.99 31.72
N MET A 532 8.96 2.12 31.10
CA MET A 532 9.61 3.42 31.40
C MET A 532 9.34 3.88 32.83
N GLU A 533 8.11 3.71 33.32
CA GLU A 533 7.78 3.99 34.73
C GLU A 533 8.58 3.08 35.68
N GLY A 534 8.71 1.80 35.30
CA GLY A 534 9.45 0.78 36.04
C GLY A 534 10.95 1.05 36.16
N ARG A 535 11.56 1.85 35.28
CA ARG A 535 12.98 2.27 35.37
C ARG A 535 13.31 3.01 36.65
N LYS A 536 12.32 3.64 37.32
CA LYS A 536 12.50 4.29 38.62
C LYS A 536 12.62 3.29 39.77
N LEU A 537 12.14 2.07 39.58
CA LEU A 537 12.04 1.03 40.60
C LEU A 537 13.13 -0.04 40.44
N PHE A 538 13.54 -0.33 39.20
CA PHE A 538 14.51 -1.38 38.88
C PHE A 538 15.51 -0.89 37.84
N ASP A 539 16.80 -0.86 38.21
CA ASP A 539 17.90 -0.48 37.32
C ASP A 539 18.06 -1.47 36.16
N GLU A 540 17.60 -2.71 36.33
CA GLU A 540 17.58 -3.76 35.30
C GLU A 540 16.66 -3.41 34.13
N LEU A 541 15.64 -2.58 34.34
CA LEU A 541 14.71 -2.14 33.29
C LEU A 541 15.27 -0.96 32.47
N CYS A 542 16.44 -0.42 32.84
CA CYS A 542 17.14 0.64 32.12
C CYS A 542 17.85 0.11 30.85
N ILE A 543 17.14 -0.69 30.05
CA ILE A 543 17.56 -1.17 28.73
C ILE A 543 16.83 -0.38 27.63
N PRO A 544 17.47 -0.21 26.45
CA PRO A 544 16.78 0.32 25.28
C PRO A 544 15.69 -0.65 24.82
N PHE A 545 14.53 -0.12 24.48
CA PHE A 545 13.44 -0.90 23.90
C PHE A 545 12.77 -0.15 22.76
N VAL A 546 12.26 -0.91 21.79
CA VAL A 546 11.53 -0.38 20.63
C VAL A 546 10.24 -1.14 20.43
N VAL A 547 9.15 -0.40 20.18
CA VAL A 547 7.84 -0.97 19.87
C VAL A 547 7.61 -0.90 18.37
N ILE A 548 7.36 -2.04 17.73
CA ILE A 548 6.87 -2.15 16.35
C ILE A 548 5.34 -2.27 16.38
N PRO A 549 4.60 -1.26 15.88
CA PRO A 549 3.15 -1.30 15.83
C PRO A 549 2.61 -2.45 14.97
N ALA A 550 1.89 -3.38 15.59
CA ALA A 550 1.27 -4.54 14.93
C ALA A 550 -0.13 -4.79 15.50
N THR A 551 -1.15 -4.40 14.76
CA THR A 551 -2.56 -4.55 15.11
C THR A 551 -3.43 -4.38 13.87
N VAL A 552 -4.56 -5.08 13.80
CA VAL A 552 -5.53 -4.86 12.73
C VAL A 552 -6.21 -3.49 12.83
N SER A 553 -6.34 -2.94 14.04
CA SER A 553 -7.15 -1.76 14.31
C SER A 553 -6.49 -0.44 13.89
N ASN A 554 -5.19 -0.45 13.62
CA ASN A 554 -4.40 0.75 13.38
C ASN A 554 -4.55 1.85 14.45
N ASN A 555 -4.55 1.44 15.72
CA ASN A 555 -4.83 2.30 16.87
C ASN A 555 -3.60 2.59 17.75
N VAL A 556 -2.40 2.26 17.29
CA VAL A 556 -1.16 2.52 18.04
C VAL A 556 -0.71 3.96 17.79
N PRO A 557 -0.55 4.80 18.82
CA PRO A 557 -0.05 6.16 18.67
C PRO A 557 1.38 6.20 18.10
N GLY A 558 1.63 7.20 17.26
CA GLY A 558 2.96 7.48 16.70
C GLY A 558 3.29 6.73 15.41
N SER A 559 2.36 5.98 14.83
CA SER A 559 2.52 5.40 13.50
C SER A 559 1.23 5.54 12.68
N ASP A 560 1.38 5.92 11.41
CA ASP A 560 0.26 6.03 10.45
C ASP A 560 -0.30 4.66 10.05
N PHE A 561 0.56 3.64 10.09
CA PHE A 561 0.26 2.26 9.71
C PHE A 561 0.79 1.29 10.77
N SER A 562 0.07 0.21 10.97
CA SER A 562 0.46 -0.90 11.82
C SER A 562 0.44 -2.18 11.02
N VAL A 563 1.35 -3.09 11.35
CA VAL A 563 1.45 -4.39 10.71
C VAL A 563 0.16 -5.17 10.94
N GLY A 564 -0.45 -5.64 9.86
CA GLY A 564 -1.69 -6.43 9.83
C GLY A 564 -2.94 -5.62 9.50
N ALA A 565 -2.84 -4.28 9.44
CA ALA A 565 -3.96 -3.42 9.08
C ALA A 565 -4.37 -3.60 7.60
N ASP A 566 -3.40 -3.71 6.69
CA ASP A 566 -3.69 -3.93 5.27
C ASP A 566 -4.29 -5.32 5.00
N THR A 567 -3.78 -6.35 5.69
CA THR A 567 -4.36 -7.70 5.63
C THR A 567 -5.80 -7.73 6.13
N ALA A 568 -6.09 -6.99 7.21
CA ALA A 568 -7.44 -6.85 7.71
C ALA A 568 -8.35 -6.14 6.71
N LEU A 569 -7.89 -5.02 6.14
CA LEU A 569 -8.62 -4.30 5.10
C LEU A 569 -8.89 -5.19 3.91
N ASN A 570 -7.90 -5.93 3.42
CA ASN A 570 -8.10 -6.82 2.27
C ASN A 570 -9.07 -7.97 2.56
N THR A 571 -9.14 -8.42 3.82
CA THR A 571 -10.11 -9.44 4.23
C THR A 571 -11.54 -8.88 4.33
N ILE A 572 -11.69 -7.63 4.79
CA ILE A 572 -12.98 -6.93 4.85
C ILE A 572 -13.45 -6.58 3.43
N CYS A 573 -12.59 -5.92 2.65
CA CYS A 573 -12.89 -5.34 1.34
C CYS A 573 -12.89 -6.37 0.22
N THR A 574 -11.81 -7.16 0.09
CA THR A 574 -11.31 -7.50 -1.25
C THR A 574 -11.24 -8.96 -1.62
N VAL A 575 -11.55 -9.91 -0.74
CA VAL A 575 -11.46 -11.33 -1.17
C VAL A 575 -12.65 -12.19 -0.77
N ARG A 576 -13.40 -11.86 0.30
CA ARG A 576 -14.41 -12.82 0.81
C ARG A 576 -15.73 -12.24 1.28
N THR A 577 -15.81 -10.98 1.71
CA THR A 577 -17.02 -10.53 2.42
C THR A 577 -17.78 -9.42 1.72
N CYS A 578 -17.28 -8.19 1.65
CA CYS A 578 -18.04 -7.07 1.05
C CYS A 578 -18.42 -7.33 -0.42
N ASP A 579 -17.48 -7.77 -1.26
CA ASP A 579 -17.76 -8.03 -2.68
C ASP A 579 -18.72 -9.21 -2.90
N ARG A 580 -18.58 -10.31 -2.14
CA ARG A 580 -19.48 -11.47 -2.21
C ARG A 580 -20.87 -11.15 -1.68
N ILE A 581 -20.94 -10.39 -0.59
CA ILE A 581 -22.19 -9.87 -0.03
C ILE A 581 -22.86 -8.96 -1.05
N LYS A 582 -22.09 -8.09 -1.69
CA LYS A 582 -22.58 -7.21 -2.74
C LYS A 582 -23.09 -7.97 -3.96
N GLN A 583 -22.43 -9.05 -4.35
CA GLN A 583 -22.89 -9.94 -5.41
C GLN A 583 -24.19 -10.66 -5.00
N SER A 584 -24.29 -11.14 -3.75
CA SER A 584 -25.53 -11.71 -3.19
C SER A 584 -26.67 -10.68 -3.15
N ALA A 585 -26.36 -9.45 -2.74
CA ALA A 585 -27.29 -8.31 -2.76
C ALA A 585 -27.71 -7.93 -4.19
N ALA A 586 -26.86 -8.14 -5.19
CA ALA A 586 -27.20 -7.92 -6.59
C ALA A 586 -28.11 -9.04 -7.15
N GLY A 587 -27.90 -10.28 -6.72
CA GLY A 587 -28.71 -11.43 -7.12
C GLY A 587 -30.13 -11.44 -6.53
N THR A 588 -30.38 -10.67 -5.48
CA THR A 588 -31.71 -10.58 -4.84
C THR A 588 -32.22 -9.14 -4.84
N LYS A 589 -33.49 -8.92 -5.21
CA LYS A 589 -34.03 -7.55 -5.38
C LYS A 589 -34.03 -6.81 -4.02
N ARG A 590 -33.35 -5.64 -3.97
CA ARG A 590 -33.42 -4.61 -2.91
C ARG A 590 -32.99 -5.08 -1.51
N ARG A 591 -31.67 -5.13 -1.27
CA ARG A 591 -31.10 -5.47 0.05
C ARG A 591 -30.06 -4.47 0.56
N VAL A 592 -30.07 -4.24 1.87
CA VAL A 592 -29.05 -3.51 2.62
C VAL A 592 -28.29 -4.46 3.53
N PHE A 593 -26.96 -4.39 3.51
CA PHE A 593 -26.12 -5.13 4.43
C PHE A 593 -25.45 -4.19 5.43
N ILE A 594 -25.58 -4.51 6.72
CA ILE A 594 -24.91 -3.85 7.82
C ILE A 594 -23.78 -4.77 8.27
N ILE A 595 -22.54 -4.33 8.08
CA ILE A 595 -21.34 -5.11 8.38
C ILE A 595 -20.65 -4.51 9.60
N GLU A 596 -20.46 -5.32 10.63
CA GLU A 596 -19.68 -4.94 11.80
C GLU A 596 -18.20 -5.26 11.58
N THR A 597 -17.36 -4.24 11.70
CA THR A 597 -15.90 -4.34 11.64
C THR A 597 -15.29 -4.23 13.04
N MET A 598 -14.14 -4.88 13.22
CA MET A 598 -13.29 -4.67 14.40
C MET A 598 -12.67 -3.25 14.37
N GLY A 599 -11.88 -2.95 15.38
CA GLY A 599 -11.13 -1.69 15.47
C GLY A 599 -11.04 -1.12 16.87
N GLY A 600 -11.70 -1.73 17.87
CA GLY A 600 -11.90 -1.08 19.16
C GLY A 600 -12.58 0.26 18.95
N TYR A 601 -12.04 1.30 19.58
CA TYR A 601 -12.48 2.69 19.39
C TYR A 601 -11.91 3.35 18.11
N GLY A 602 -11.09 2.65 17.33
CA GLY A 602 -10.52 3.14 16.08
C GLY A 602 -11.41 2.83 14.88
N GLY A 603 -11.90 3.88 14.20
CA GLY A 603 -12.74 3.80 13.01
C GLY A 603 -12.00 3.49 11.70
N TYR A 604 -10.66 3.36 11.73
CA TYR A 604 -9.82 3.19 10.54
C TYR A 604 -10.33 2.09 9.61
N LEU A 605 -10.55 0.88 10.14
CA LEU A 605 -11.03 -0.25 9.35
C LEU A 605 -12.40 0.01 8.72
N ALA A 606 -13.35 0.58 9.46
CA ALA A 606 -14.69 0.87 8.95
C ALA A 606 -14.67 1.93 7.84
N THR A 607 -13.87 3.00 8.02
CA THR A 607 -13.78 4.09 7.05
C THR A 607 -13.03 3.67 5.79
N MET A 608 -11.84 3.09 5.94
CA MET A 608 -11.02 2.66 4.80
C MET A 608 -11.71 1.53 4.04
N ALA A 609 -12.33 0.59 4.75
CA ALA A 609 -13.10 -0.44 4.08
C ALA A 609 -14.34 0.10 3.39
N GLY A 610 -14.97 1.13 3.95
CA GLY A 610 -16.10 1.81 3.32
C GLY A 610 -15.71 2.53 2.04
N LEU A 611 -14.52 3.14 2.00
CA LEU A 611 -14.01 3.79 0.80
C LEU A 611 -13.66 2.76 -0.27
N ALA A 612 -12.93 1.70 0.08
CA ALA A 612 -12.51 0.64 -0.84
C ALA A 612 -13.68 -0.18 -1.37
N ALA A 613 -14.67 -0.47 -0.52
CA ALA A 613 -15.87 -1.18 -0.94
C ALA A 613 -16.83 -0.24 -1.67
N GLY A 614 -16.86 1.07 -1.38
CA GLY A 614 -17.94 1.96 -1.78
C GLY A 614 -19.20 1.66 -0.97
N ALA A 615 -19.08 1.79 0.36
CA ALA A 615 -20.20 1.78 1.30
C ALA A 615 -20.96 3.10 1.23
N ASP A 616 -22.23 3.04 1.58
CA ASP A 616 -23.13 4.20 1.65
C ASP A 616 -22.92 4.97 2.95
N ALA A 617 -22.80 4.24 4.07
CA ALA A 617 -22.50 4.83 5.36
C ALA A 617 -21.42 4.03 6.10
N ALA A 618 -20.64 4.73 6.92
CA ALA A 618 -19.66 4.15 7.83
C ALA A 618 -19.79 4.80 9.21
N TYR A 619 -20.17 4.04 10.22
CA TYR A 619 -20.30 4.50 11.62
C TYR A 619 -19.03 4.20 12.41
N ILE A 620 -18.47 5.22 13.05
CA ILE A 620 -17.22 5.16 13.80
C ILE A 620 -17.37 5.84 15.16
N PHE A 621 -16.40 5.67 16.05
CA PHE A 621 -16.41 6.28 17.38
C PHE A 621 -16.00 7.75 17.33
N GLU A 622 -15.09 8.10 16.43
CA GLU A 622 -14.52 9.45 16.30
C GLU A 622 -15.51 10.49 15.75
N GLU A 623 -16.55 10.04 15.04
CA GLU A 623 -17.65 10.87 14.53
C GLU A 623 -18.94 10.48 15.29
N PRO A 624 -19.29 11.18 16.38
CA PRO A 624 -20.51 10.86 17.13
C PRO A 624 -21.73 11.13 16.24
N PHE A 625 -22.64 10.18 16.21
CA PHE A 625 -23.85 10.24 15.41
C PHE A 625 -25.10 10.14 16.28
N THR A 626 -26.16 10.81 15.84
CA THR A 626 -27.45 10.87 16.51
C THR A 626 -28.49 10.04 15.76
N ILE A 627 -29.67 9.86 16.36
CA ILE A 627 -30.81 9.21 15.69
C ILE A 627 -31.22 9.94 14.41
N ARG A 628 -31.03 11.27 14.34
CA ARG A 628 -31.33 12.07 13.13
C ARG A 628 -30.40 11.70 11.98
N ASP A 629 -29.13 11.46 12.28
CA ASP A 629 -28.15 11.02 11.28
C ASP A 629 -28.48 9.61 10.79
N LEU A 630 -28.90 8.71 11.68
CA LEU A 630 -29.37 7.38 11.30
C LEU A 630 -30.60 7.47 10.38
N GLN A 631 -31.57 8.31 10.73
CA GLN A 631 -32.76 8.54 9.92
C GLN A 631 -32.40 9.10 8.53
N ALA A 632 -31.55 10.12 8.45
CA ALA A 632 -31.10 10.69 7.19
C ALA A 632 -30.39 9.64 6.29
N ASN A 633 -29.61 8.74 6.89
CA ASN A 633 -28.98 7.64 6.16
C ASN A 633 -29.99 6.62 5.62
N VAL A 634 -31.03 6.31 6.40
CA VAL A 634 -32.11 5.42 5.95
C VAL A 634 -32.90 6.07 4.82
N GLU A 635 -33.28 7.34 4.95
CA GLU A 635 -33.99 8.09 3.91
C GLU A 635 -33.16 8.15 2.61
N HIS A 636 -31.86 8.39 2.72
CA HIS A 636 -30.93 8.34 1.59
C HIS A 636 -30.93 6.96 0.90
N LEU A 637 -30.86 5.86 1.67
CA LEU A 637 -30.93 4.50 1.13
C LEU A 637 -32.29 4.19 0.51
N VAL A 638 -33.39 4.66 1.11
CA VAL A 638 -34.75 4.52 0.56
C VAL A 638 -34.83 5.19 -0.81
N GLN A 639 -34.36 6.44 -0.93
CA GLN A 639 -34.33 7.17 -2.20
C GLN A 639 -33.46 6.44 -3.24
N LYS A 640 -32.28 6.00 -2.82
CA LYS A 640 -31.36 5.22 -3.67
C LYS A 640 -32.02 3.93 -4.19
N MET A 641 -32.75 3.19 -3.36
CA MET A 641 -33.42 1.93 -3.73
C MET A 641 -34.59 2.11 -4.72
N ARG A 642 -35.12 3.33 -4.84
CA ARG A 642 -36.13 3.68 -5.86
C ARG A 642 -35.52 3.87 -7.25
N THR A 643 -34.21 4.10 -7.34
CA THR A 643 -33.47 4.22 -8.61
C THR A 643 -33.11 2.84 -9.18
N THR A 644 -32.26 2.82 -10.21
CA THR A 644 -31.68 1.60 -10.80
C THR A 644 -30.80 0.82 -9.80
N VAL A 645 -30.23 1.47 -8.79
CA VAL A 645 -29.32 0.85 -7.83
C VAL A 645 -30.08 0.23 -6.65
N LYS A 646 -30.28 -1.09 -6.69
CA LYS A 646 -31.09 -1.85 -5.72
C LYS A 646 -30.29 -2.47 -4.56
N ARG A 647 -29.25 -1.80 -4.08
CA ARG A 647 -28.40 -2.31 -2.98
C ARG A 647 -27.89 -1.21 -2.05
N GLY A 648 -27.67 -1.57 -0.79
CA GLY A 648 -27.03 -0.73 0.21
C GLY A 648 -25.94 -1.48 0.97
N LEU A 649 -24.86 -0.78 1.31
CA LEU A 649 -23.81 -1.29 2.19
C LEU A 649 -23.52 -0.28 3.29
N VAL A 650 -23.60 -0.73 4.54
CA VAL A 650 -23.31 0.07 5.73
C VAL A 650 -22.23 -0.65 6.53
N LEU A 651 -21.19 0.08 6.91
CA LEU A 651 -20.15 -0.43 7.80
C LEU A 651 -20.29 0.22 9.18
N ARG A 652 -20.05 -0.57 10.22
CA ARG A 652 -20.12 -0.11 11.60
C ARG A 652 -18.91 -0.65 12.37
N ASN A 653 -18.16 0.23 13.01
CA ASN A 653 -17.13 -0.17 13.96
C ASN A 653 -17.77 -0.73 15.25
N GLU A 654 -17.17 -1.79 15.81
CA GLU A 654 -17.65 -2.51 16.99
C GLU A 654 -17.96 -1.63 18.21
N LYS A 655 -17.15 -0.60 18.49
CA LYS A 655 -17.29 0.31 19.64
C LYS A 655 -17.63 1.74 19.23
N CYS A 656 -18.34 1.92 18.11
CA CYS A 656 -18.77 3.24 17.68
C CYS A 656 -19.69 3.94 18.70
N ASN A 657 -20.58 3.18 19.33
CA ASN A 657 -21.50 3.62 20.36
C ASN A 657 -21.99 2.40 21.17
N GLU A 658 -22.20 2.56 22.47
CA GLU A 658 -22.65 1.47 23.36
C GLU A 658 -24.13 1.13 23.17
N ASN A 659 -24.97 2.14 22.88
CA ASN A 659 -26.42 1.98 22.74
C ASN A 659 -26.84 1.64 21.30
N TYR A 660 -26.19 2.27 20.31
CA TYR A 660 -26.45 2.00 18.89
C TYR A 660 -25.66 0.77 18.42
N THR A 661 -26.13 -0.40 18.87
CA THR A 661 -25.56 -1.70 18.50
C THR A 661 -25.91 -2.07 17.05
N THR A 662 -25.18 -3.04 16.49
CA THR A 662 -25.51 -3.60 15.18
C THR A 662 -26.94 -4.13 15.11
N ASP A 663 -27.45 -4.68 16.21
CA ASP A 663 -28.83 -5.17 16.31
C ASP A 663 -29.85 -4.03 16.29
N PHE A 664 -29.55 -2.93 16.99
CA PHE A 664 -30.40 -1.75 16.96
C PHE A 664 -30.47 -1.14 15.56
N ILE A 665 -29.32 -0.92 14.92
CA ILE A 665 -29.27 -0.36 13.55
C ILE A 665 -29.99 -1.29 12.57
N PHE A 666 -29.81 -2.61 12.71
CA PHE A 666 -30.50 -3.60 11.91
C PHE A 666 -32.03 -3.52 12.06
N ASN A 667 -32.52 -3.47 13.30
CA ASN A 667 -33.96 -3.38 13.56
C ASN A 667 -34.54 -2.06 13.02
N LEU A 668 -33.84 -0.94 13.24
CA LEU A 668 -34.24 0.37 12.73
C LEU A 668 -34.35 0.37 11.20
N TYR A 669 -33.29 -0.09 10.51
CA TYR A 669 -33.27 -0.13 9.05
C TYR A 669 -34.29 -1.12 8.48
N SER A 670 -34.58 -2.21 9.21
CA SER A 670 -35.60 -3.18 8.80
C SER A 670 -37.00 -2.60 8.92
N GLU A 671 -37.27 -1.83 9.97
CA GLU A 671 -38.58 -1.21 10.24
C GLU A 671 -38.86 -0.05 9.27
N GLU A 672 -37.93 0.90 9.18
CA GLU A 672 -38.05 2.08 8.32
C GLU A 672 -37.94 1.73 6.82
N GLY A 673 -37.25 0.62 6.50
CA GLY A 673 -37.13 0.09 5.14
C GLY A 673 -38.30 -0.76 4.67
N LYS A 674 -39.32 -1.03 5.52
CA LYS A 674 -40.42 -1.95 5.22
C LYS A 674 -41.10 -1.63 3.89
N GLY A 675 -41.26 -2.67 3.06
CA GLY A 675 -41.86 -2.57 1.73
C GLY A 675 -40.92 -2.03 0.63
N ILE A 676 -39.74 -1.52 0.98
CA ILE A 676 -38.77 -0.96 0.03
C ILE A 676 -37.54 -1.86 -0.09
N PHE A 677 -36.89 -2.20 1.02
CA PHE A 677 -35.72 -3.07 1.03
C PHE A 677 -35.70 -3.97 2.26
N ASP A 678 -34.97 -5.08 2.15
CA ASP A 678 -34.69 -6.00 3.26
C ASP A 678 -33.29 -5.74 3.82
N SER A 679 -33.12 -5.84 5.14
CA SER A 679 -31.84 -5.61 5.81
C SER A 679 -31.23 -6.94 6.25
N ARG A 680 -29.89 -7.04 6.25
CA ARG A 680 -29.15 -8.17 6.82
C ARG A 680 -27.94 -7.66 7.58
N LYS A 681 -27.67 -8.22 8.75
CA LYS A 681 -26.46 -7.95 9.54
C LYS A 681 -25.42 -9.04 9.30
N ASN A 682 -24.14 -8.67 9.31
CA ASN A 682 -23.04 -9.61 9.30
C ASN A 682 -21.92 -9.14 10.22
N VAL A 683 -21.55 -9.95 11.20
CA VAL A 683 -20.44 -9.68 12.12
C VAL A 683 -19.26 -10.51 11.65
N LEU A 684 -18.24 -9.85 11.11
CA LEU A 684 -17.08 -10.54 10.53
C LEU A 684 -16.24 -11.24 11.60
N GLY A 685 -16.20 -10.67 12.80
CA GLY A 685 -15.42 -11.19 13.93
C GLY A 685 -13.94 -11.38 13.57
N HIS A 686 -13.36 -12.47 14.06
CA HIS A 686 -11.93 -12.77 13.97
C HIS A 686 -11.42 -13.08 12.57
N MET A 687 -12.31 -13.32 11.59
CA MET A 687 -11.87 -13.49 10.19
C MET A 687 -11.09 -12.27 9.69
N GLN A 688 -11.34 -11.09 10.26
CA GLN A 688 -10.62 -9.84 9.95
C GLN A 688 -9.13 -9.88 10.29
N GLN A 689 -8.66 -10.80 11.14
CA GLN A 689 -7.22 -10.96 11.37
C GLN A 689 -6.47 -11.51 10.16
N GLY A 690 -7.21 -12.05 9.18
CA GLY A 690 -6.65 -12.65 7.99
C GLY A 690 -6.06 -14.03 8.24
N GLY A 691 -5.70 -14.70 7.14
CA GLY A 691 -4.89 -15.90 7.14
C GLY A 691 -3.44 -15.54 6.87
N SER A 692 -3.00 -15.74 5.64
CA SER A 692 -1.68 -15.30 5.18
C SER A 692 -1.61 -13.76 5.06
N PRO A 693 -0.52 -13.12 5.51
CA PRO A 693 -0.33 -11.68 5.38
C PRO A 693 -0.22 -11.26 3.91
N THR A 694 -0.69 -10.04 3.63
CA THR A 694 -0.59 -9.40 2.30
C THR A 694 0.86 -9.04 1.97
N PRO A 695 1.20 -8.84 0.67
CA PRO A 695 2.53 -8.41 0.27
C PRO A 695 2.95 -7.10 0.97
N PHE A 696 2.01 -6.15 1.09
CA PHE A 696 2.24 -4.91 1.82
C PHE A 696 2.65 -5.17 3.27
N ASP A 697 1.87 -5.94 4.03
CA ASP A 697 2.20 -6.25 5.43
C ASP A 697 3.49 -7.06 5.59
N ARG A 698 3.78 -7.99 4.67
CA ARG A 698 5.04 -8.75 4.68
C ARG A 698 6.25 -7.84 4.48
N ASN A 699 6.19 -6.97 3.47
CA ASN A 699 7.26 -6.03 3.18
C ASN A 699 7.41 -4.98 4.30
N PHE A 700 6.30 -4.38 4.72
CA PHE A 700 6.28 -3.38 5.78
C PHE A 700 6.82 -3.95 7.10
N ALA A 701 6.36 -5.13 7.52
CA ALA A 701 6.87 -5.81 8.71
C ALA A 701 8.38 -6.11 8.61
N THR A 702 8.85 -6.55 7.45
CA THR A 702 10.26 -6.82 7.19
C THR A 702 11.11 -5.55 7.33
N LYS A 703 10.65 -4.43 6.74
CA LYS A 703 11.31 -3.12 6.86
C LYS A 703 11.32 -2.61 8.30
N MET A 704 10.21 -2.75 9.01
CA MET A 704 10.10 -2.30 10.41
C MET A 704 11.02 -3.13 11.32
N GLY A 705 11.10 -4.44 11.13
CA GLY A 705 12.03 -5.29 11.87
C GLY A 705 13.50 -4.93 11.61
N ALA A 706 13.84 -4.58 10.37
CA ALA A 706 15.17 -4.12 10.00
C ALA A 706 15.54 -2.78 10.64
N LYS A 707 14.64 -1.80 10.53
CA LYS A 707 14.81 -0.48 11.15
C LYS A 707 14.91 -0.58 12.68
N ALA A 708 14.11 -1.46 13.30
CA ALA A 708 14.16 -1.70 14.74
C ALA A 708 15.53 -2.18 15.20
N MET A 709 16.11 -3.16 14.51
CA MET A 709 17.44 -3.66 14.87
C MET A 709 18.55 -2.66 14.60
N ASN A 710 18.49 -1.92 13.49
CA ASN A 710 19.46 -0.87 13.22
C ASN A 710 19.43 0.23 14.28
N TRP A 711 18.23 0.68 14.69
CA TRP A 711 18.07 1.63 15.77
C TRP A 711 18.53 1.08 17.11
N MET A 712 18.16 -0.18 17.42
CA MET A 712 18.55 -0.87 18.66
C MET A 712 20.07 -0.96 18.79
N SER A 713 20.75 -1.41 17.75
CA SER A 713 22.21 -1.53 17.74
C SER A 713 22.92 -0.17 17.85
N GLY A 714 22.36 0.89 17.26
CA GLY A 714 22.85 2.26 17.48
C GLY A 714 22.69 2.69 18.94
N LYS A 715 21.50 2.50 19.52
CA LYS A 715 21.20 2.91 20.90
C LYS A 715 21.95 2.10 21.95
N ILE A 716 22.17 0.80 21.72
CA ILE A 716 22.99 -0.03 22.59
C ILE A 716 24.42 0.53 22.66
N LYS A 717 25.01 0.91 21.52
CA LYS A 717 26.35 1.51 21.48
C LYS A 717 26.41 2.87 22.18
N GLU A 718 25.39 3.73 22.00
CA GLU A 718 25.30 5.03 22.68
C GLU A 718 25.12 4.89 24.21
N SER A 719 24.41 3.85 24.65
CA SER A 719 24.03 3.64 26.05
C SER A 719 25.00 2.73 26.81
N TYR A 720 26.08 2.29 26.16
CA TYR A 720 27.11 1.45 26.78
C TYR A 720 28.03 2.31 27.67
N ARG A 721 27.98 2.13 28.99
CA ARG A 721 28.79 2.87 29.97
C ARG A 721 29.32 1.94 31.05
N ASN A 722 30.62 2.02 31.36
CA ASN A 722 31.26 1.26 32.44
C ASN A 722 30.98 -0.26 32.42
N GLY A 723 30.91 -0.88 31.24
CA GLY A 723 30.70 -2.33 31.10
C GLY A 723 29.24 -2.79 31.25
N ARG A 724 28.27 -1.88 31.46
CA ARG A 724 26.83 -2.16 31.50
C ARG A 724 26.08 -1.23 30.55
N ILE A 725 24.94 -1.68 30.05
CA ILE A 725 24.01 -0.80 29.31
C ILE A 725 23.09 -0.15 30.31
N PHE A 726 23.05 1.18 30.31
CA PHE A 726 22.19 1.96 31.19
C PHE A 726 21.54 3.09 30.40
N ALA A 727 20.32 2.84 29.95
CA ALA A 727 19.57 3.70 29.04
C ALA A 727 18.36 4.32 29.76
N ASN A 728 18.60 5.32 30.61
CA ASN A 728 17.55 6.00 31.40
C ASN A 728 16.97 7.27 30.74
N THR A 729 17.38 7.60 29.52
CA THR A 729 16.80 8.74 28.80
C THR A 729 15.43 8.38 28.21
N PRO A 730 14.50 9.34 28.06
CA PRO A 730 13.23 9.09 27.36
C PRO A 730 13.44 8.53 25.94
N ASP A 731 14.48 9.00 25.25
CA ASP A 731 14.81 8.60 23.87
C ASP A 731 15.27 7.14 23.72
N SER A 732 15.50 6.42 24.83
CA SER A 732 15.85 4.99 24.80
C SER A 732 14.64 4.06 24.74
N GLY A 733 13.43 4.59 24.90
CA GLY A 733 12.17 3.89 24.65
C GLY A 733 11.44 4.58 23.51
N CYS A 734 11.28 3.93 22.36
CA CYS A 734 10.58 4.54 21.24
C CYS A 734 9.55 3.60 20.60
N VAL A 735 8.55 4.21 19.95
CA VAL A 735 7.67 3.51 19.02
C VAL A 735 8.18 3.81 17.62
N LEU A 736 8.36 2.78 16.82
CA LEU A 736 8.71 2.94 15.42
C LEU A 736 7.52 3.49 14.64
N GLY A 737 7.62 4.75 14.22
CA GLY A 737 6.66 5.43 13.36
C GLY A 737 6.98 6.91 13.16
N MET A 738 6.05 7.65 12.57
CA MET A 738 6.17 9.08 12.26
C MET A 738 5.37 9.89 13.29
N LEU A 739 6.10 10.68 14.11
CA LEU A 739 5.62 11.66 15.11
C LEU A 739 5.27 11.16 16.53
N HIS A 740 5.55 12.03 17.51
CA HIS A 740 5.19 11.89 18.92
C HIS A 740 3.76 12.39 19.15
N LEU A 741 2.83 11.52 19.57
CA LEU A 741 1.49 11.97 19.98
C LEU A 741 0.96 11.17 21.18
N LEU A 742 0.35 11.89 22.12
CA LEU A 742 -0.30 11.36 23.33
C LEU A 742 -1.63 10.66 22.97
N PRO A 743 -1.95 9.48 23.54
CA PRO A 743 -3.21 8.79 23.28
C PRO A 743 -4.43 9.46 23.92
N TRP A 744 -5.63 9.19 23.38
CA TRP A 744 -6.93 9.42 24.01
C TRP A 744 -7.80 8.17 23.78
N HIS A 745 -8.44 7.57 24.80
CA HIS A 745 -9.27 6.34 24.65
C HIS A 745 -8.67 5.19 23.80
N ARG A 746 -7.38 4.91 23.95
CA ARG A 746 -6.64 3.89 23.16
C ARG A 746 -6.57 4.15 21.64
N ILE A 747 -6.70 5.41 21.21
CA ILE A 747 -6.49 5.86 19.83
C ILE A 747 -5.55 7.08 19.79
N PRO A 748 -4.89 7.35 18.66
CA PRO A 748 -4.15 8.60 18.43
C PRO A 748 -5.10 9.80 18.37
N LYS A 749 -4.67 10.98 18.84
CA LYS A 749 -5.46 12.22 18.77
C LYS A 749 -5.61 12.76 17.35
N GLU A 750 -4.56 12.64 16.54
CA GLU A 750 -4.59 13.04 15.12
C GLU A 750 -4.57 11.80 14.26
N GLN A 751 -5.49 11.72 13.31
CA GLN A 751 -5.67 10.59 12.42
C GLN A 751 -5.80 11.10 10.99
N TRP A 752 -4.79 10.82 10.16
CA TRP A 752 -4.73 11.29 8.78
C TRP A 752 -5.93 10.85 7.93
N TRP A 753 -6.50 9.68 8.23
CA TRP A 753 -7.58 9.06 7.46
C TRP A 753 -8.95 9.69 7.72
N LEU A 754 -9.13 10.48 8.80
CA LEU A 754 -10.36 11.23 9.02
C LEU A 754 -10.60 12.25 7.90
N LYS A 755 -9.53 12.77 7.28
CA LYS A 755 -9.61 13.65 6.10
C LYS A 755 -10.28 12.98 4.89
N LEU A 756 -10.35 11.64 4.84
CA LEU A 756 -10.98 10.90 3.74
C LEU A 756 -12.48 10.69 3.92
N ARG A 757 -13.04 11.04 5.08
CA ARG A 757 -14.47 10.86 5.40
C ARG A 757 -15.41 11.67 4.50
N PRO A 758 -15.13 12.95 4.18
CA PRO A 758 -15.92 13.69 3.20
C PRO A 758 -15.92 12.99 1.83
N ILE A 759 -14.79 12.45 1.40
CA ILE A 759 -14.69 11.72 0.11
C ILE A 759 -15.65 10.52 0.10
N LEU A 760 -15.71 9.74 1.19
CA LEU A 760 -16.64 8.61 1.31
C LEU A 760 -18.11 9.06 1.15
N LYS A 761 -18.51 10.14 1.85
CA LYS A 761 -19.88 10.69 1.78
C LYS A 761 -20.20 11.26 0.39
N ILE A 762 -19.29 11.99 -0.24
CA ILE A 762 -19.45 12.50 -1.62
C ILE A 762 -19.64 11.35 -2.60
N LEU A 763 -18.74 10.36 -2.56
CA LEU A 763 -18.83 9.20 -3.44
C LEU A 763 -20.10 8.36 -3.18
N ALA A 764 -20.77 8.51 -2.04
CA ALA A 764 -22.06 7.90 -1.74
C ALA A 764 -23.28 8.78 -2.11
N LYS A 765 -23.08 10.00 -2.64
CA LYS A 765 -24.13 10.97 -3.00
C LYS A 765 -24.80 11.67 -1.80
N TYR A 766 -24.08 11.82 -0.70
CA TYR A 766 -24.56 12.66 0.40
C TYR A 766 -24.34 14.13 0.10
N GLU A 767 -25.26 14.97 0.59
CA GLU A 767 -25.10 16.41 0.54
C GLU A 767 -24.18 16.89 1.66
N ILE A 768 -22.91 17.13 1.32
CA ILE A 768 -21.92 17.71 2.24
C ILE A 768 -21.06 18.74 1.50
N ASP A 769 -20.44 19.66 2.24
CA ASP A 769 -19.45 20.59 1.68
C ASP A 769 -18.06 19.94 1.73
N LEU A 770 -17.33 19.96 0.61
CA LEU A 770 -15.92 19.57 0.58
C LEU A 770 -15.08 20.74 1.11
N ASP A 771 -14.26 20.48 2.13
CA ASP A 771 -13.25 21.45 2.58
C ASP A 771 -12.13 21.51 1.53
N THR A 772 -12.08 22.60 0.77
CA THR A 772 -11.06 22.89 -0.25
C THR A 772 -9.92 23.75 0.28
N SER A 773 -9.79 23.94 1.61
CA SER A 773 -8.85 24.90 2.19
C SER A 773 -7.37 24.50 2.06
N GLU A 774 -7.05 23.22 1.87
CA GLU A 774 -5.69 22.75 1.56
C GLU A 774 -5.55 22.65 0.03
N HIS A 775 -4.96 23.67 -0.60
CA HIS A 775 -4.52 23.56 -1.99
C HIS A 775 -3.30 22.64 -2.07
N ALA A 776 -3.40 21.53 -2.82
CA ALA A 776 -2.23 20.77 -3.21
C ALA A 776 -1.43 21.61 -4.22
N HIS A 777 -0.40 22.30 -3.74
CA HIS A 777 0.48 23.09 -4.60
C HIS A 777 1.22 22.18 -5.58
N LEU A 778 1.48 22.71 -6.78
CA LEU A 778 2.29 22.02 -7.78
C LEU A 778 3.72 21.92 -7.25
N GLU A 779 4.19 20.71 -6.96
CA GLU A 779 5.54 20.46 -6.44
C GLU A 779 6.49 20.11 -7.58
N HIS A 780 7.60 20.83 -7.71
CA HIS A 780 8.66 20.53 -8.69
C HIS A 780 9.61 19.46 -8.15
N ILE A 781 9.98 18.48 -8.99
CA ILE A 781 10.86 17.36 -8.60
C ILE A 781 12.27 17.85 -8.23
N SER A 782 12.74 18.91 -8.86
CA SER A 782 14.06 19.53 -8.61
C SER A 782 14.25 19.99 -7.16
N ARG A 783 13.18 20.39 -6.46
CA ARG A 783 13.24 20.80 -5.04
C ARG A 783 13.41 19.63 -4.07
N LYS A 784 12.97 18.42 -4.43
CA LYS A 784 13.22 17.22 -3.61
C LYS A 784 14.69 16.81 -3.61
N ARG A 785 15.39 16.99 -4.73
CA ARG A 785 16.84 16.67 -4.85
C ARG A 785 17.72 17.50 -3.93
N SER A 786 17.39 18.77 -3.71
CA SER A 786 18.19 19.65 -2.83
C SER A 786 18.07 19.34 -1.33
N GLY A 787 17.03 18.63 -0.91
CA GLY A 787 16.80 18.29 0.51
C GLY A 787 17.54 17.04 0.99
N GLU A 788 17.96 16.16 0.08
CA GLU A 788 18.66 14.91 0.40
C GLU A 788 20.19 15.04 0.33
N THR A 789 20.72 16.13 -0.23
CA THR A 789 22.18 16.39 -0.34
C THR A 789 22.78 17.19 0.81
N SER A 790 22.02 17.50 1.86
CA SER A 790 22.53 18.17 3.05
C SER A 790 22.45 17.25 4.29
N ILE A 791 23.45 16.35 4.34
CA ILE A 791 24.14 15.73 5.51
C ILE A 791 23.31 14.89 6.49
#